data_AF-A0A1I1I3Q3-F1
#
_entry.id   AF-A0A1I1I3Q3-F1
#
_cell.length_a   1.000
_cell.length_b   1.000
_cell.length_c   1.000
_cell.angle_alpha   90.00
_cell.angle_beta   90.00
_cell.angle_gamma   90.00
#
_symmetry.space_group_name_H-M   'P 1'
#
loop_
_entity.id
_entity.type
_entity.pdbx_description
1 polymer ?
#
loop_
_entity_poly.entity_id
_entity_poly.type
_entity_poly.pdbx_seq_one_letter_code
_entity_poly.pdbx_strand_id
1 'polypeptide(L)'
;MERWFNGKWLTIAVLTLMVAANALGFAPSNVHAAAADNVLPDGTGKKVLFDNTHGQTSGAADWVIDGGFSDFANGLKEKGFAVSELSRNIPFNYGEQAVTFDKLKDYDVFVIGEANIPYKKSEQDAMIQYVQSGGSIFFIADHYNADRNKNRWDASEVMNGYRRGAFDNPSKGMTQEEANSPAMQGVQSSDWMASNFGIRFRYNAVGDVNASDISAPAQSFGITEGVKSVAVHAGSTLAVLDPSKAKGLVYLPQNPPSWGSAVDKGVYSGGGKAEGPFAAISKLGGGKAAFIGDSSPVEDASPKYLREETGQKKTTYDGFKEANDSTFLVQTVEWLAKKESYTNFSQAGIELDQKTPLILDAAKAENEDPATTTEPQAEPWSQPQAGYKWYDPSTFKPGSYGSSQTPAANPAYSLIHQSTLPSSQDFQIRVSLSGLNPGQTVSGLKLGIYLSGGTQIAKVKNEDGSWPKTEGYSSDFSVTANDQGKAYKDLTVHINGTKGAASLRLKQGSNNAVTEAVTIADVPAEPLPEDKPAIPDAISVTDARESADGTLVTVEGTITSEPGVFGGMGFYLQDASGGTYVYQNEAGYHKGDKVQITAVKKTYNSEVELTDPVSLKKTGTASVDPRVQDAVNNENQGQLITLENLKIVKYDPANGSGTFQFTAASPEGKETIVRIDGRTGISYDRLTQLYPAGSQVNITGISSIFNGAYQLKPLSIEQIQSADSAPPVTSVTSSGKLGAGVYNKETVQIAFSANDGSGTGVARTEYRVNGGEWTVSNGYAAISDEGKNIVEFRSYDLAGNVESVKSVQVWIDMHAPEITLDGQVSFYQTDSAIPVKITAADQLSGVKSVKYILDNTVISDLQAVSPLDLTAGKHKLRVTAEDEAGNTITETYTLESKIDIDHLDELIDIGVKQGKFENKGIAKSLQAQIASIQQAKKQKVIEQKLKALETEVRTLKKIFIDKEFAEIIIQDMDYIQGQ
;
A
#
# COMPACT_ATOMS: atom_id res chain seq x y z
N MET A 1 54.18 27.65 -11.03
CA MET A 1 55.42 27.98 -11.76
C MET A 1 55.03 28.22 -13.21
N GLU A 2 55.27 29.46 -13.65
CA GLU A 2 55.40 29.96 -15.03
C GLU A 2 54.22 29.94 -16.03
N ARG A 3 53.70 31.16 -16.24
CA ARG A 3 53.21 31.70 -17.51
C ARG A 3 54.39 31.95 -18.48
N TRP A 4 54.10 32.07 -19.78
CA TRP A 4 54.52 33.14 -20.74
C TRP A 4 53.97 32.74 -22.14
N PHE A 5 53.43 33.60 -23.02
CA PHE A 5 53.70 35.01 -23.33
C PHE A 5 52.51 35.72 -24.04
N ASN A 6 52.54 37.06 -23.93
CA ASN A 6 51.90 38.18 -24.67
C ASN A 6 51.60 37.97 -26.17
N GLY A 7 50.78 38.76 -26.89
CA GLY A 7 50.18 40.08 -26.67
C GLY A 7 49.38 40.52 -27.93
N LYS A 8 48.71 41.66 -27.82
CA LYS A 8 47.51 42.14 -28.57
C LYS A 8 47.75 42.88 -29.92
N TRP A 9 46.62 43.09 -30.64
CA TRP A 9 46.24 44.11 -31.67
C TRP A 9 46.58 43.77 -33.15
N LEU A 10 45.85 44.13 -34.22
CA LEU A 10 44.47 44.60 -34.53
C LEU A 10 44.35 44.70 -36.08
N THR A 11 43.19 44.29 -36.67
CA THR A 11 42.51 44.75 -37.93
C THR A 11 43.07 44.56 -39.37
N ILE A 12 42.21 43.92 -40.20
CA ILE A 12 41.68 44.30 -41.57
C ILE A 12 42.69 44.27 -42.75
N ALA A 13 42.43 43.78 -43.99
CA ALA A 13 41.25 43.47 -44.79
C ALA A 13 41.56 42.43 -45.92
N VAL A 14 40.53 41.64 -46.28
CA VAL A 14 40.00 41.30 -47.63
C VAL A 14 40.96 41.11 -48.81
N LEU A 15 40.96 39.91 -49.43
CA LEU A 15 40.46 39.66 -50.80
C LEU A 15 40.55 38.16 -51.22
N THR A 16 39.37 37.55 -51.33
CA THR A 16 38.81 36.85 -52.53
C THR A 16 39.55 35.70 -53.24
N LEU A 17 38.85 34.55 -53.22
CA LEU A 17 38.76 33.41 -54.15
C LEU A 17 40.02 32.66 -54.60
N MET A 18 39.95 31.33 -54.48
CA MET A 18 40.08 30.43 -55.64
C MET A 18 39.54 29.02 -55.35
N VAL A 19 39.13 28.37 -56.43
CA VAL A 19 38.30 27.17 -56.56
C VAL A 19 39.13 25.99 -57.07
N ALA A 20 38.71 24.77 -56.69
CA ALA A 20 38.88 23.46 -57.37
C ALA A 20 40.31 22.88 -57.49
N ALA A 21 40.54 21.57 -57.58
CA ALA A 21 39.77 20.34 -57.36
C ALA A 21 40.73 19.14 -57.55
N ASN A 22 40.35 17.98 -57.00
CA ASN A 22 40.74 16.61 -57.36
C ASN A 22 42.19 16.17 -57.09
N ALA A 23 42.50 14.93 -56.71
CA ALA A 23 41.77 13.78 -56.17
C ALA A 23 42.87 12.74 -55.86
N LEU A 24 42.76 11.98 -54.78
CA LEU A 24 43.30 10.62 -54.64
C LEU A 24 42.61 9.96 -53.44
N GLY A 25 42.12 8.74 -53.67
CA GLY A 25 41.09 8.10 -52.86
C GLY A 25 41.53 7.63 -51.47
N PHE A 26 40.56 7.69 -50.56
CA PHE A 26 40.43 6.78 -49.42
C PHE A 26 39.02 6.18 -49.47
N ALA A 27 38.94 4.89 -49.14
CA ALA A 27 37.70 4.13 -49.08
C ALA A 27 36.62 4.87 -48.25
N PRO A 28 35.34 4.88 -48.68
CA PRO A 28 34.29 5.41 -47.84
C PRO A 28 34.16 4.50 -46.62
N SER A 29 34.37 5.09 -45.45
CA SER A 29 33.88 4.55 -44.21
C SER A 29 32.37 4.41 -44.36
N ASN A 30 31.89 3.17 -44.38
CA ASN A 30 30.47 2.88 -44.24
C ASN A 30 30.01 3.41 -42.88
N VAL A 31 29.52 4.64 -42.85
CA VAL A 31 28.63 5.10 -41.80
C VAL A 31 27.30 4.42 -42.10
N HIS A 32 27.12 3.22 -41.55
CA HIS A 32 25.80 2.60 -41.50
C HIS A 32 24.88 3.57 -40.76
N ALA A 33 23.99 4.25 -41.50
CA ALA A 33 22.79 4.82 -40.92
C ALA A 33 22.08 3.67 -40.20
N ALA A 34 21.95 3.79 -38.88
CA ALA A 34 21.21 2.81 -38.10
C ALA A 34 19.80 2.70 -38.68
N ALA A 35 19.38 1.49 -39.04
CA ALA A 35 18.01 1.23 -39.43
C ALA A 35 17.06 1.77 -38.35
N ALA A 36 15.96 2.41 -38.76
CA ALA A 36 14.94 2.86 -37.83
C ALA A 36 14.52 1.69 -36.92
N ASP A 37 14.70 1.87 -35.62
CA ASP A 37 14.33 0.86 -34.62
C ASP A 37 12.81 0.76 -34.59
N ASN A 38 12.26 -0.27 -35.25
CA ASN A 38 10.83 -0.50 -35.46
C ASN A 38 10.08 -0.93 -34.19
N VAL A 39 10.78 -1.03 -33.05
CA VAL A 39 10.17 -1.31 -31.76
C VAL A 39 9.65 -0.01 -31.16
N LEU A 40 8.34 0.04 -30.94
CA LEU A 40 7.67 1.11 -30.21
C LEU A 40 7.79 0.83 -28.71
N PRO A 41 8.24 1.81 -27.90
CA PRO A 41 8.23 1.67 -26.45
C PRO A 41 6.79 1.73 -25.92
N ASP A 42 6.56 1.16 -24.74
CA ASP A 42 5.33 1.44 -24.01
C ASP A 42 5.29 2.90 -23.51
N GLY A 43 4.14 3.31 -22.98
CA GLY A 43 3.86 4.64 -22.47
C GLY A 43 4.36 4.90 -21.05
N THR A 44 5.11 3.99 -20.42
CA THR A 44 5.50 4.12 -19.01
C THR A 44 6.30 5.41 -18.78
N GLY A 45 5.79 6.27 -17.89
CA GLY A 45 6.41 7.56 -17.58
C GLY A 45 6.17 8.65 -18.63
N LYS A 46 5.32 8.41 -19.63
CA LYS A 46 4.91 9.36 -20.66
C LYS A 46 3.55 9.96 -20.37
N LYS A 47 3.34 11.21 -20.78
CA LYS A 47 2.09 11.94 -20.53
C LYS A 47 1.40 12.37 -21.81
N VAL A 48 0.09 12.14 -21.87
CA VAL A 48 -0.78 12.52 -22.99
C VAL A 48 -1.84 13.49 -22.50
N LEU A 49 -2.01 14.61 -23.20
CA LEU A 49 -3.03 15.61 -22.92
C LEU A 49 -4.04 15.63 -24.07
N PHE A 50 -5.33 15.46 -23.79
CA PHE A 50 -6.40 15.62 -24.77
C PHE A 50 -6.98 17.03 -24.71
N ASP A 51 -7.26 17.64 -25.86
CA ASP A 51 -7.93 18.94 -25.93
C ASP A 51 -9.45 18.80 -25.76
N ASN A 52 -10.01 19.58 -24.85
CA ASN A 52 -11.46 19.74 -24.68
C ASN A 52 -11.84 21.22 -24.55
N THR A 53 -11.15 22.09 -25.29
CA THR A 53 -11.29 23.55 -25.20
C THR A 53 -11.84 24.25 -26.43
N HIS A 54 -12.05 23.53 -27.53
CA HIS A 54 -12.43 24.04 -28.85
C HIS A 54 -13.63 23.29 -29.45
N GLY A 55 -14.65 22.99 -28.63
CA GLY A 55 -15.91 22.43 -29.12
C GLY A 55 -15.88 20.91 -29.38
N GLN A 56 -15.01 20.18 -28.69
CA GLN A 56 -14.91 18.71 -28.79
C GLN A 56 -16.18 17.96 -28.32
N THR A 57 -17.16 18.68 -27.80
CA THR A 57 -18.46 18.16 -27.36
C THR A 57 -19.62 18.86 -28.06
N SER A 58 -19.36 19.64 -29.12
CA SER A 58 -20.44 20.20 -29.95
C SER A 58 -21.06 19.16 -30.89
N GLY A 59 -20.40 18.01 -31.03
CA GLY A 59 -20.68 16.95 -31.98
C GLY A 59 -21.88 16.03 -31.75
N ALA A 60 -21.97 15.05 -32.66
CA ALA A 60 -22.75 13.84 -32.42
C ALA A 60 -22.10 12.92 -31.37
N ALA A 61 -20.80 13.08 -31.15
CA ALA A 61 -20.02 12.45 -30.10
C ALA A 61 -19.47 13.45 -29.08
N ASP A 62 -18.74 12.92 -28.11
CA ASP A 62 -17.94 13.66 -27.14
C ASP A 62 -16.47 13.25 -27.33
N TRP A 63 -15.68 13.99 -28.10
CA TRP A 63 -14.28 13.64 -28.41
C TRP A 63 -13.34 13.98 -27.24
N VAL A 64 -13.67 13.42 -26.08
CA VAL A 64 -13.13 13.72 -24.74
C VAL A 64 -12.92 12.41 -23.97
N ILE A 65 -11.99 12.40 -23.03
CA ILE A 65 -11.48 11.15 -22.43
C ILE A 65 -12.47 10.46 -21.48
N ASP A 66 -13.56 11.14 -21.12
CA ASP A 66 -14.66 10.60 -20.31
C ASP A 66 -15.99 10.50 -21.08
N GLY A 67 -15.90 10.60 -22.41
CA GLY A 67 -17.01 10.42 -23.35
C GLY A 67 -16.58 9.51 -24.51
N GLY A 68 -16.96 9.87 -25.73
CA GLY A 68 -16.67 9.11 -26.95
C GLY A 68 -15.20 8.78 -27.24
N PHE A 69 -14.21 9.34 -26.54
CA PHE A 69 -12.79 8.92 -26.64
C PHE A 69 -12.31 8.10 -25.42
N SER A 70 -13.20 7.60 -24.58
CA SER A 70 -12.84 6.94 -23.34
C SER A 70 -12.09 5.62 -23.57
N ASP A 71 -12.49 4.81 -24.55
CA ASP A 71 -11.81 3.57 -24.92
C ASP A 71 -10.41 3.86 -25.50
N PHE A 72 -10.26 4.93 -26.28
CA PHE A 72 -8.93 5.36 -26.73
C PHE A 72 -8.05 5.79 -25.56
N ALA A 73 -8.58 6.61 -24.65
CA ALA A 73 -7.87 7.01 -23.44
C ALA A 73 -7.50 5.80 -22.56
N ASN A 74 -8.37 4.79 -22.47
CA ASN A 74 -8.12 3.56 -21.72
C ASN A 74 -7.06 2.69 -22.41
N GLY A 75 -7.10 2.55 -23.73
CA GLY A 75 -6.06 1.86 -24.50
C GLY A 75 -4.67 2.49 -24.30
N LEU A 76 -4.58 3.81 -24.16
CA LEU A 76 -3.33 4.49 -23.81
C LEU A 76 -2.91 4.20 -22.36
N LYS A 77 -3.83 4.23 -21.40
CA LYS A 77 -3.52 3.89 -19.99
C LYS A 77 -3.05 2.44 -19.84
N GLU A 78 -3.62 1.51 -20.61
CA GLU A 78 -3.18 0.11 -20.66
C GLU A 78 -1.75 -0.05 -21.17
N LYS A 79 -1.28 0.89 -22.00
CA LYS A 79 0.13 1.00 -22.41
C LYS A 79 0.99 1.77 -21.41
N GLY A 80 0.47 2.20 -20.26
CA GLY A 80 1.24 2.88 -19.21
C GLY A 80 1.31 4.40 -19.33
N PHE A 81 0.60 5.01 -20.29
CA PHE A 81 0.53 6.47 -20.39
C PHE A 81 -0.27 7.09 -19.24
N ALA A 82 0.21 8.21 -18.71
CA ALA A 82 -0.61 9.10 -17.90
C ALA A 82 -1.45 9.99 -18.83
N VAL A 83 -2.76 9.77 -18.87
CA VAL A 83 -3.71 10.51 -19.72
C VAL A 83 -4.41 11.59 -18.91
N SER A 84 -4.45 12.81 -19.45
CA SER A 84 -5.11 13.97 -18.85
C SER A 84 -5.87 14.75 -19.91
N GLU A 85 -6.71 15.69 -19.48
CA GLU A 85 -7.50 16.53 -20.37
C GLU A 85 -7.26 18.01 -20.07
N LEU A 86 -7.15 18.81 -21.13
CA LEU A 86 -7.14 20.25 -21.08
C LEU A 86 -8.57 20.76 -21.16
N SER A 87 -9.06 21.39 -20.10
CA SER A 87 -10.44 21.89 -20.00
C SER A 87 -10.49 23.39 -19.71
N ARG A 88 -11.64 23.99 -20.00
CA ARG A 88 -11.98 25.36 -19.59
C ARG A 88 -12.80 25.32 -18.29
N ASN A 89 -12.65 26.33 -17.44
CA ASN A 89 -13.52 26.49 -16.28
C ASN A 89 -14.97 26.73 -16.72
N ILE A 90 -15.94 26.12 -16.02
CA ILE A 90 -17.37 26.29 -16.27
C ILE A 90 -17.91 27.46 -15.43
N PRO A 91 -18.71 28.38 -16.00
CA PRO A 91 -19.12 28.46 -17.41
C PRO A 91 -17.97 28.87 -18.34
N PHE A 92 -17.93 28.33 -19.57
CA PHE A 92 -16.81 28.60 -20.47
C PHE A 92 -16.66 30.07 -20.79
N ASN A 93 -15.39 30.50 -20.85
CA ASN A 93 -15.01 31.78 -21.39
C ASN A 93 -14.13 31.57 -22.62
N TYR A 94 -14.70 31.79 -23.81
CA TYR A 94 -13.95 31.70 -25.07
C TYR A 94 -12.93 32.84 -25.26
N GLY A 95 -12.98 33.90 -24.44
CA GLY A 95 -12.00 34.98 -24.45
C GLY A 95 -10.61 34.53 -23.96
N GLU A 96 -10.54 33.54 -23.07
CA GLU A 96 -9.26 32.98 -22.59
C GLU A 96 -8.53 32.26 -23.73
N GLN A 97 -7.21 32.43 -23.79
CA GLN A 97 -6.33 31.55 -24.55
C GLN A 97 -6.22 30.21 -23.82
N ALA A 98 -6.88 29.19 -24.35
CA ALA A 98 -6.93 27.89 -23.69
C ALA A 98 -5.65 27.09 -23.91
N VAL A 99 -5.13 27.12 -25.13
CA VAL A 99 -3.90 26.40 -25.51
C VAL A 99 -2.69 27.34 -25.40
N THR A 100 -1.81 27.05 -24.42
CA THR A 100 -0.58 27.81 -24.20
C THR A 100 0.61 26.86 -24.10
N PHE A 101 1.81 27.35 -24.45
CA PHE A 101 3.03 26.55 -24.33
C PHE A 101 3.23 26.02 -22.90
N ASP A 102 2.96 26.84 -21.88
CA ASP A 102 3.11 26.44 -20.48
C ASP A 102 2.17 25.30 -20.06
N LYS A 103 0.97 25.21 -20.64
CA LYS A 103 0.04 24.10 -20.39
C LYS A 103 0.45 22.82 -21.15
N LEU A 104 1.18 22.94 -22.26
CA LEU A 104 1.59 21.81 -23.10
C LEU A 104 2.97 21.23 -22.74
N LYS A 105 3.93 22.06 -22.31
CA LYS A 105 5.37 21.70 -22.23
C LYS A 105 5.71 20.48 -21.37
N ASP A 106 4.86 20.16 -20.39
CA ASP A 106 5.07 19.04 -19.47
C ASP A 106 4.48 17.71 -19.99
N TYR A 107 3.85 17.72 -21.17
CA TYR A 107 3.26 16.55 -21.83
C TYR A 107 4.10 16.11 -23.03
N ASP A 108 4.17 14.79 -23.26
CA ASP A 108 4.87 14.23 -24.42
C ASP A 108 4.04 14.31 -25.70
N VAL A 109 2.72 14.14 -25.57
CA VAL A 109 1.76 14.15 -26.70
C VAL A 109 0.54 14.99 -26.35
N PHE A 110 0.11 15.85 -27.27
CA PHE A 110 -1.15 16.58 -27.23
C PHE A 110 -2.09 16.03 -28.32
N VAL A 111 -3.28 15.58 -27.94
CA VAL A 111 -4.26 14.98 -28.86
C VAL A 111 -5.42 15.96 -29.04
N ILE A 112 -5.77 16.23 -30.30
CA ILE A 112 -6.87 17.11 -30.67
C ILE A 112 -7.86 16.29 -31.49
N GLY A 113 -9.04 16.04 -30.92
CA GLY A 113 -10.19 15.46 -31.63
C GLY A 113 -11.13 16.53 -32.14
N GLU A 114 -11.58 16.40 -33.39
CA GLU A 114 -12.68 17.11 -34.06
C GLU A 114 -13.07 18.47 -33.44
N ALA A 115 -12.12 19.40 -33.44
CA ALA A 115 -12.32 20.75 -32.93
C ALA A 115 -13.34 21.49 -33.82
N ASN A 116 -14.35 22.09 -33.19
CA ASN A 116 -15.44 22.81 -33.86
C ASN A 116 -15.36 24.33 -33.63
N ILE A 117 -14.32 24.82 -32.95
CA ILE A 117 -14.08 26.25 -32.73
C ILE A 117 -12.67 26.56 -33.24
N PRO A 118 -12.49 27.60 -34.08
CA PRO A 118 -11.18 27.92 -34.64
C PRO A 118 -10.16 28.28 -33.57
N TYR A 119 -8.96 27.71 -33.66
CA TYR A 119 -7.83 28.11 -32.82
C TYR A 119 -7.39 29.53 -33.15
N LYS A 120 -7.13 30.32 -32.11
CA LYS A 120 -6.57 31.67 -32.27
C LYS A 120 -5.14 31.59 -32.81
N LYS A 121 -4.69 32.67 -33.45
CA LYS A 121 -3.30 32.75 -33.94
C LYS A 121 -2.27 32.49 -32.82
N SER A 122 -2.53 32.99 -31.61
CA SER A 122 -1.65 32.76 -30.45
C SER A 122 -1.64 31.30 -29.97
N GLU A 123 -2.72 30.55 -30.18
CA GLU A 123 -2.82 29.12 -29.84
C GLU A 123 -2.08 28.28 -30.89
N GLN A 124 -2.22 28.62 -32.17
CA GLN A 124 -1.42 28.03 -33.24
C GLN A 124 0.08 28.25 -33.00
N ASP A 125 0.49 29.45 -32.61
CA ASP A 125 1.88 29.76 -32.26
C ASP A 125 2.38 28.95 -31.05
N ALA A 126 1.55 28.76 -30.03
CA ALA A 126 1.88 27.93 -28.88
C ALA A 126 2.06 26.45 -29.26
N MET A 127 1.22 25.92 -30.16
CA MET A 127 1.35 24.55 -30.69
C MET A 127 2.64 24.39 -31.51
N ILE A 128 2.97 25.36 -32.37
CA ILE A 128 4.23 25.37 -33.11
C ILE A 128 5.42 25.37 -32.15
N GLN A 129 5.42 26.26 -31.16
CA GLN A 129 6.49 26.34 -30.16
C GLN A 129 6.64 25.03 -29.37
N TYR A 130 5.52 24.42 -28.97
CA TYR A 130 5.49 23.14 -28.26
C TYR A 130 6.17 22.03 -29.08
N VAL A 131 5.79 21.89 -30.35
CA VAL A 131 6.38 20.86 -31.22
C VAL A 131 7.85 21.16 -31.52
N GLN A 132 8.22 22.40 -31.81
CA GLN A 132 9.62 22.78 -32.02
C GLN A 132 10.52 22.50 -30.80
N SER A 133 9.94 22.57 -29.59
CA SER A 133 10.60 22.24 -28.33
C SER A 133 10.69 20.73 -28.07
N GLY A 134 10.26 19.91 -29.03
CA GLY A 134 10.32 18.45 -28.98
C GLY A 134 8.98 17.78 -28.68
N GLY A 135 7.91 18.52 -28.37
CA GLY A 135 6.56 17.97 -28.16
C GLY A 135 5.96 17.31 -29.41
N SER A 136 4.86 16.60 -29.25
CA SER A 136 4.17 15.92 -30.35
C SER A 136 2.68 16.19 -30.35
N ILE A 137 2.05 16.33 -31.52
CA ILE A 137 0.59 16.54 -31.63
C ILE A 137 -0.06 15.44 -32.48
N PHE A 138 -1.21 14.92 -32.04
CA PHE A 138 -2.07 14.08 -32.88
C PHE A 138 -3.33 14.86 -33.25
N PHE A 139 -3.48 15.17 -34.54
CA PHE A 139 -4.68 15.79 -35.10
C PHE A 139 -5.63 14.72 -35.64
N ILE A 140 -6.80 14.64 -35.03
CA ILE A 140 -7.91 13.77 -35.44
C ILE A 140 -9.00 14.72 -35.93
N ALA A 141 -9.11 14.87 -37.25
CA ALA A 141 -10.10 15.74 -37.88
C ALA A 141 -11.29 14.92 -38.38
N ASP A 142 -12.13 15.56 -39.17
CA ASP A 142 -13.25 14.92 -39.86
C ASP A 142 -13.44 15.58 -41.25
N HIS A 143 -14.44 15.12 -42.01
CA HIS A 143 -14.75 15.62 -43.34
C HIS A 143 -15.13 17.11 -43.44
N TYR A 144 -15.18 17.62 -44.66
CA TYR A 144 -15.88 18.88 -44.94
C TYR A 144 -17.39 18.64 -44.88
N ASN A 145 -18.19 19.57 -44.35
CA ASN A 145 -19.56 19.34 -43.85
C ASN A 145 -19.64 18.68 -42.45
N ALA A 146 -18.63 18.89 -41.61
CA ALA A 146 -18.53 18.44 -40.22
C ALA A 146 -18.68 19.58 -39.17
N ASP A 147 -19.26 20.73 -39.52
CA ASP A 147 -19.61 21.80 -38.58
C ASP A 147 -20.79 21.38 -37.69
N ARG A 148 -20.49 21.04 -36.43
CA ARG A 148 -21.47 20.48 -35.48
C ARG A 148 -22.12 21.53 -34.58
N ASN A 149 -21.49 22.68 -34.38
CA ASN A 149 -22.07 23.79 -33.62
C ASN A 149 -22.74 24.87 -34.50
N LYS A 150 -22.72 24.68 -35.83
CA LYS A 150 -23.33 25.54 -36.85
C LYS A 150 -22.66 26.92 -36.92
N ASN A 151 -21.35 26.98 -36.67
CA ASN A 151 -20.56 28.21 -36.72
C ASN A 151 -19.87 28.45 -38.07
N ARG A 152 -20.04 27.55 -39.04
CA ARG A 152 -19.44 27.53 -40.38
C ARG A 152 -17.97 27.10 -40.43
N TRP A 153 -17.41 26.63 -39.33
CA TRP A 153 -16.08 26.04 -39.29
C TRP A 153 -16.20 24.52 -39.21
N ASP A 154 -15.79 23.84 -40.27
CA ASP A 154 -15.64 22.40 -40.23
C ASP A 154 -14.33 22.02 -39.51
N ALA A 155 -14.27 20.82 -38.92
CA ALA A 155 -13.10 20.39 -38.16
C ALA A 155 -11.80 20.42 -38.98
N SER A 156 -11.84 19.98 -40.25
CA SER A 156 -10.70 20.07 -41.16
C SER A 156 -10.21 21.51 -41.38
N GLU A 157 -11.12 22.49 -41.42
CA GLU A 157 -10.81 23.92 -41.54
C GLU A 157 -10.19 24.48 -40.26
N VAL A 158 -10.72 24.09 -39.11
CA VAL A 158 -10.16 24.45 -37.80
C VAL A 158 -8.71 23.99 -37.69
N MET A 159 -8.42 22.74 -38.08
CA MET A 159 -7.05 22.21 -38.06
C MET A 159 -6.15 22.92 -39.08
N ASN A 160 -6.64 23.14 -40.30
CA ASN A 160 -5.88 23.83 -41.35
C ASN A 160 -5.60 25.31 -41.01
N GLY A 161 -6.45 25.93 -40.19
CA GLY A 161 -6.36 27.32 -39.73
C GLY A 161 -7.05 28.34 -40.64
N TYR A 162 -7.91 27.89 -41.57
CA TYR A 162 -8.67 28.76 -42.46
C TYR A 162 -9.90 28.05 -43.03
N ARG A 163 -10.91 28.84 -43.39
CA ARG A 163 -12.16 28.38 -44.03
C ARG A 163 -12.08 28.43 -45.55
N ARG A 164 -12.65 27.42 -46.20
CA ARG A 164 -12.90 27.35 -47.63
C ARG A 164 -13.79 28.52 -48.05
N GLY A 165 -13.40 29.28 -49.06
CA GLY A 165 -14.18 30.45 -49.52
C GLY A 165 -14.16 31.69 -48.62
N ALA A 166 -13.43 31.65 -47.51
CA ALA A 166 -13.38 32.73 -46.52
C ALA A 166 -11.95 33.02 -46.02
N PHE A 167 -10.93 32.77 -46.84
CA PHE A 167 -9.53 32.99 -46.49
C PHE A 167 -9.24 34.44 -46.07
N ASP A 168 -9.68 35.44 -46.84
CA ASP A 168 -9.43 36.86 -46.51
C ASP A 168 -10.20 37.35 -45.27
N ASN A 169 -11.31 36.71 -44.93
CA ASN A 169 -12.12 37.06 -43.77
C ASN A 169 -12.71 35.81 -43.10
N PRO A 170 -12.12 35.31 -42.01
CA PRO A 170 -12.60 34.09 -41.32
C PRO A 170 -14.04 34.22 -40.77
N SER A 171 -14.56 35.44 -40.62
CA SER A 171 -15.93 35.71 -40.16
C SER A 171 -16.96 35.89 -41.29
N LYS A 172 -16.57 35.67 -42.55
CA LYS A 172 -17.47 35.82 -43.69
C LYS A 172 -18.74 34.97 -43.50
N GLY A 173 -19.91 35.59 -43.69
CA GLY A 173 -21.22 34.93 -43.52
C GLY A 173 -21.76 34.91 -42.10
N MET A 174 -20.99 35.35 -41.09
CA MET A 174 -21.44 35.48 -39.69
C MET A 174 -22.23 36.78 -39.46
N THR A 175 -23.11 36.77 -38.46
CA THR A 175 -23.71 37.98 -37.90
C THR A 175 -22.66 38.85 -37.20
N GLN A 176 -22.97 40.13 -36.98
CA GLN A 176 -22.07 41.03 -36.26
C GLN A 176 -21.78 40.57 -34.82
N GLU A 177 -22.74 39.90 -34.17
CA GLU A 177 -22.58 39.37 -32.82
C GLU A 177 -21.63 38.15 -32.81
N GLU A 178 -21.83 37.21 -33.74
CA GLU A 178 -20.92 36.07 -33.92
C GLU A 178 -19.49 36.52 -34.23
N ALA A 179 -19.32 37.43 -35.19
CA ALA A 179 -18.00 37.92 -35.63
C ALA A 179 -17.25 38.65 -34.50
N ASN A 180 -17.96 39.32 -33.60
CA ASN A 180 -17.37 40.04 -32.46
C ASN A 180 -17.24 39.17 -31.20
N SER A 181 -17.74 37.94 -31.23
CA SER A 181 -17.76 37.06 -30.07
C SER A 181 -16.35 36.75 -29.54
N PRO A 182 -16.17 36.47 -28.24
CA PRO A 182 -14.86 36.11 -27.68
C PRO A 182 -14.20 34.89 -28.35
N ALA A 183 -14.99 33.99 -28.95
CA ALA A 183 -14.51 32.84 -29.70
C ALA A 183 -13.82 33.21 -31.02
N MET A 184 -14.25 34.29 -31.68
CA MET A 184 -13.65 34.76 -32.93
C MET A 184 -12.51 35.78 -32.72
N GLN A 185 -12.34 36.30 -31.50
CA GLN A 185 -11.27 37.26 -31.20
C GLN A 185 -9.88 36.62 -31.34
N GLY A 186 -9.05 37.18 -32.22
CA GLY A 186 -7.69 36.70 -32.47
C GLY A 186 -7.60 35.54 -33.47
N VAL A 187 -8.72 35.14 -34.08
CA VAL A 187 -8.75 34.20 -35.20
C VAL A 187 -8.25 34.91 -36.47
N GLN A 188 -7.29 34.32 -37.15
CA GLN A 188 -6.72 34.82 -38.39
C GLN A 188 -6.53 33.63 -39.33
N SER A 189 -6.99 33.75 -40.57
CA SER A 189 -6.76 32.72 -41.59
C SER A 189 -5.27 32.57 -41.84
N SER A 190 -4.78 31.35 -41.75
CA SER A 190 -3.42 31.03 -42.17
C SER A 190 -3.32 29.56 -42.58
N ASP A 191 -2.53 29.28 -43.61
CA ASP A 191 -2.20 27.91 -44.03
C ASP A 191 -1.03 27.37 -43.19
N TRP A 192 -1.17 27.47 -41.85
CA TRP A 192 -0.10 27.21 -40.90
C TRP A 192 0.28 25.73 -40.90
N MET A 193 -0.68 24.82 -41.09
CA MET A 193 -0.41 23.40 -41.07
C MET A 193 0.48 22.99 -42.26
N ALA A 194 0.17 23.48 -43.46
CA ALA A 194 1.02 23.30 -44.64
C ALA A 194 2.41 23.91 -44.46
N SER A 195 2.49 25.14 -43.95
CA SER A 195 3.75 25.86 -43.79
C SER A 195 4.70 25.20 -42.79
N ASN A 196 4.16 24.68 -41.69
CA ASN A 196 4.93 24.12 -40.60
C ASN A 196 5.16 22.62 -40.76
N PHE A 197 4.11 21.84 -41.02
CA PHE A 197 4.13 20.38 -41.10
C PHE A 197 4.20 19.84 -42.54
N GLY A 198 4.04 20.67 -43.58
CA GLY A 198 4.10 20.20 -44.96
C GLY A 198 2.93 19.29 -45.35
N ILE A 199 1.80 19.39 -44.65
CA ILE A 199 0.60 18.58 -44.85
C ILE A 199 -0.66 19.42 -44.58
N ARG A 200 -1.78 19.02 -45.19
CA ARG A 200 -3.09 19.67 -45.04
C ARG A 200 -4.23 18.63 -45.01
N PHE A 201 -5.29 18.85 -44.23
CA PHE A 201 -6.55 18.12 -44.40
C PHE A 201 -7.24 18.62 -45.68
N ARG A 202 -7.72 17.71 -46.52
CA ARG A 202 -8.46 18.05 -47.74
C ARG A 202 -9.94 18.26 -47.40
N TYR A 203 -10.65 18.95 -48.27
CA TYR A 203 -12.09 19.21 -48.12
C TYR A 203 -12.99 18.08 -48.60
N ASN A 204 -12.42 16.91 -48.85
CA ASN A 204 -13.16 15.80 -49.42
C ASN A 204 -13.94 15.06 -48.31
N ALA A 205 -14.96 14.30 -48.72
CA ALA A 205 -15.87 13.58 -47.83
C ALA A 205 -16.12 12.18 -48.41
N VAL A 206 -15.33 11.23 -47.94
CA VAL A 206 -15.28 9.85 -48.40
C VAL A 206 -16.29 9.03 -47.61
N GLY A 207 -17.10 8.21 -48.28
CA GLY A 207 -18.10 7.36 -47.63
C GLY A 207 -17.49 6.15 -46.93
N ASP A 208 -18.35 5.23 -46.48
CA ASP A 208 -17.95 4.05 -45.72
C ASP A 208 -16.98 3.14 -46.50
N VAL A 209 -15.76 2.98 -45.99
CA VAL A 209 -14.72 2.14 -46.60
C VAL A 209 -13.65 1.74 -45.60
N ASN A 210 -13.01 0.58 -45.80
CA ASN A 210 -11.79 0.23 -45.06
C ASN A 210 -10.55 0.66 -45.86
N ALA A 211 -9.77 1.59 -45.32
CA ALA A 211 -8.50 2.01 -45.88
C ALA A 211 -7.46 0.90 -45.69
N SER A 212 -7.12 0.18 -46.77
CA SER A 212 -6.34 -1.08 -46.71
C SER A 212 -4.99 -1.03 -47.41
N ASP A 213 -4.61 0.09 -48.02
CA ASP A 213 -3.25 0.29 -48.55
C ASP A 213 -2.38 0.87 -47.43
N ILE A 214 -1.71 -0.03 -46.70
CA ILE A 214 -0.97 0.27 -45.47
C ILE A 214 0.53 0.29 -45.77
N SER A 215 1.22 1.36 -45.34
CA SER A 215 2.67 1.46 -45.42
C SER A 215 3.34 0.36 -44.60
N ALA A 216 4.39 -0.25 -45.13
CA ALA A 216 5.12 -1.30 -44.41
C ALA A 216 5.65 -0.77 -43.06
N PRO A 217 5.69 -1.59 -41.98
CA PRO A 217 6.15 -1.16 -40.65
C PRO A 217 7.54 -0.51 -40.64
N ALA A 218 8.47 -1.02 -41.46
CA ALA A 218 9.82 -0.45 -41.63
C ALA A 218 9.83 0.93 -42.32
N GLN A 219 8.75 1.32 -42.98
CA GLN A 219 8.55 2.63 -43.60
C GLN A 219 7.66 3.54 -42.75
N SER A 220 7.09 3.03 -41.66
CA SER A 220 6.19 3.74 -40.75
C SER A 220 6.70 3.78 -39.31
N PHE A 221 7.98 3.50 -39.07
CA PHE A 221 8.57 3.49 -37.72
C PHE A 221 7.87 2.54 -36.74
N GLY A 222 7.34 1.41 -37.24
CA GLY A 222 6.60 0.44 -36.45
C GLY A 222 5.11 0.75 -36.25
N ILE A 223 4.62 1.94 -36.59
CA ILE A 223 3.21 2.36 -36.35
C ILE A 223 2.18 1.38 -36.96
N THR A 224 2.47 0.82 -38.14
CA THR A 224 1.55 -0.06 -38.87
C THR A 224 1.76 -1.54 -38.60
N GLU A 225 2.59 -1.90 -37.60
CA GLU A 225 2.79 -3.30 -37.23
C GLU A 225 1.44 -3.92 -36.83
N GLY A 226 1.08 -5.04 -37.48
CA GLY A 226 -0.20 -5.72 -37.27
C GLY A 226 -1.45 -5.00 -37.82
N VAL A 227 -1.32 -3.84 -38.46
CA VAL A 227 -2.45 -3.08 -39.04
C VAL A 227 -2.71 -3.52 -40.48
N LYS A 228 -3.92 -4.02 -40.76
CA LYS A 228 -4.36 -4.43 -42.11
C LYS A 228 -5.27 -3.41 -42.77
N SER A 229 -6.11 -2.76 -41.99
CA SER A 229 -6.96 -1.67 -42.45
C SER A 229 -7.36 -0.77 -41.30
N VAL A 230 -7.72 0.47 -41.63
CA VAL A 230 -8.37 1.41 -40.70
C VAL A 230 -9.75 1.75 -41.27
N ALA A 231 -10.79 1.76 -40.43
CA ALA A 231 -12.14 2.10 -40.87
C ALA A 231 -12.24 3.58 -41.26
N VAL A 232 -13.19 3.90 -42.14
CA VAL A 232 -13.52 5.27 -42.57
C VAL A 232 -15.03 5.35 -42.67
N HIS A 233 -15.62 6.31 -41.98
CA HIS A 233 -17.05 6.60 -41.94
C HIS A 233 -17.26 8.10 -42.16
N ALA A 234 -17.52 8.46 -43.41
CA ALA A 234 -17.63 9.85 -43.82
C ALA A 234 -16.32 10.66 -43.65
N GLY A 235 -15.11 10.09 -43.74
CA GLY A 235 -13.86 10.82 -43.45
C GLY A 235 -13.32 11.75 -44.55
N SER A 236 -12.22 12.45 -44.25
CA SER A 236 -11.38 13.19 -45.22
C SER A 236 -10.04 12.50 -45.46
N THR A 237 -9.35 12.92 -46.53
CA THR A 237 -7.93 12.58 -46.76
C THR A 237 -7.03 13.79 -46.53
N LEU A 238 -5.73 13.57 -46.56
CA LEU A 238 -4.69 14.56 -46.37
C LEU A 238 -3.93 14.78 -47.68
N ALA A 239 -3.39 15.98 -47.86
CA ALA A 239 -2.46 16.30 -48.94
C ALA A 239 -1.04 16.46 -48.39
N VAL A 240 -0.11 15.62 -48.85
CA VAL A 240 1.33 15.77 -48.59
C VAL A 240 1.89 16.85 -49.52
N LEU A 241 2.37 17.96 -48.96
CA LEU A 241 2.86 19.14 -49.70
C LEU A 241 4.39 19.23 -49.71
N ASP A 242 5.03 18.75 -48.63
CA ASP A 242 6.48 18.62 -48.49
C ASP A 242 6.83 17.22 -47.98
N PRO A 243 7.19 16.28 -48.88
CA PRO A 243 7.53 14.92 -48.49
C PRO A 243 8.79 14.78 -47.64
N SER A 244 9.60 15.83 -47.53
CA SER A 244 10.72 15.84 -46.59
C SER A 244 10.21 15.97 -45.14
N LYS A 245 9.07 16.63 -44.94
CA LYS A 245 8.45 16.81 -43.62
C LYS A 245 7.37 15.79 -43.33
N ALA A 246 6.53 15.44 -44.30
CA ALA A 246 5.34 14.62 -44.12
C ALA A 246 5.38 13.32 -44.94
N LYS A 247 4.71 12.28 -44.41
CA LYS A 247 4.61 10.97 -45.05
C LYS A 247 3.25 10.34 -44.76
N GLY A 248 2.59 9.83 -45.79
CA GLY A 248 1.38 9.03 -45.64
C GLY A 248 1.66 7.63 -45.09
N LEU A 249 0.74 7.13 -44.27
CA LEU A 249 0.81 5.80 -43.64
C LEU A 249 -0.31 4.88 -44.11
N VAL A 250 -1.53 5.40 -44.21
CA VAL A 250 -2.73 4.64 -44.55
C VAL A 250 -3.40 5.32 -45.73
N TYR A 251 -3.71 4.57 -46.79
CA TYR A 251 -4.35 5.09 -47.99
C TYR A 251 -5.64 4.32 -48.31
N LEU A 252 -6.56 5.02 -48.96
CA LEU A 252 -7.83 4.47 -49.41
C LEU A 252 -7.62 3.46 -50.55
N PRO A 253 -8.52 2.48 -50.75
CA PRO A 253 -8.55 1.69 -51.97
C PRO A 253 -8.84 2.57 -53.20
N GLN A 254 -8.74 1.98 -54.40
CA GLN A 254 -9.18 2.64 -55.64
C GLN A 254 -10.71 2.73 -55.69
N ASN A 255 -11.23 3.86 -56.16
CA ASN A 255 -12.65 4.18 -56.31
C ASN A 255 -13.48 4.00 -55.01
N PRO A 256 -13.07 4.61 -53.88
CA PRO A 256 -13.89 4.57 -52.68
C PRO A 256 -15.21 5.32 -52.92
N PRO A 257 -16.29 4.98 -52.19
CA PRO A 257 -17.55 5.70 -52.29
C PRO A 257 -17.38 7.15 -51.82
N SER A 258 -18.16 8.05 -52.40
CA SER A 258 -18.38 9.39 -51.84
C SER A 258 -19.44 9.32 -50.74
N TRP A 259 -19.30 10.13 -49.70
CA TRP A 259 -20.33 10.21 -48.66
C TRP A 259 -21.62 10.80 -49.25
N GLY A 260 -22.78 10.23 -48.91
CA GLY A 260 -24.07 10.62 -49.52
C GLY A 260 -24.47 12.07 -49.30
N SER A 261 -23.88 12.74 -48.31
CA SER A 261 -24.11 14.15 -47.97
C SER A 261 -22.90 15.03 -48.30
N ALA A 262 -21.94 14.54 -49.10
CA ALA A 262 -20.86 15.35 -49.62
C ALA A 262 -21.41 16.53 -50.42
N VAL A 263 -20.84 17.72 -50.21
CA VAL A 263 -21.31 18.98 -50.80
C VAL A 263 -20.62 19.31 -52.12
N ASP A 264 -19.66 18.48 -52.53
CA ASP A 264 -19.03 18.41 -53.85
C ASP A 264 -18.84 16.92 -54.25
N LYS A 265 -17.90 16.57 -55.13
CA LYS A 265 -17.72 15.16 -55.55
C LYS A 265 -17.29 14.20 -54.43
N GLY A 266 -16.79 14.69 -53.30
CA GLY A 266 -16.41 13.90 -52.12
C GLY A 266 -15.15 13.01 -52.26
N VAL A 267 -14.81 12.54 -53.46
CA VAL A 267 -13.54 11.82 -53.77
C VAL A 267 -12.87 12.51 -54.96
N TYR A 268 -11.63 13.00 -54.79
CA TYR A 268 -11.06 13.99 -55.69
C TYR A 268 -10.23 13.42 -56.85
N SER A 269 -9.47 12.36 -56.59
CA SER A 269 -8.51 11.75 -57.50
C SER A 269 -8.79 10.25 -57.72
N GLY A 270 -9.94 9.76 -57.27
CA GLY A 270 -10.36 8.37 -57.48
C GLY A 270 -9.79 7.37 -56.46
N GLY A 271 -9.28 7.83 -55.32
CA GLY A 271 -8.70 6.96 -54.29
C GLY A 271 -7.22 6.62 -54.47
N GLY A 272 -6.73 5.69 -53.65
CA GLY A 272 -5.31 5.33 -53.59
C GLY A 272 -4.39 6.51 -53.24
N LYS A 273 -3.10 6.36 -53.57
CA LYS A 273 -2.07 7.38 -53.27
C LYS A 273 -2.28 8.72 -53.96
N ALA A 274 -2.98 8.75 -55.10
CA ALA A 274 -3.29 9.99 -55.82
C ALA A 274 -4.35 10.85 -55.10
N GLU A 275 -5.20 10.22 -54.28
CA GLU A 275 -6.11 10.91 -53.35
C GLU A 275 -5.35 11.52 -52.16
N GLY A 276 -4.16 11.00 -51.87
CA GLY A 276 -3.44 11.31 -50.65
C GLY A 276 -3.81 10.38 -49.50
N PRO A 277 -3.02 10.40 -48.42
CA PRO A 277 -3.23 9.49 -47.29
C PRO A 277 -4.50 9.83 -46.50
N PHE A 278 -5.13 8.80 -45.96
CA PHE A 278 -6.15 8.92 -44.91
C PHE A 278 -5.52 9.23 -43.54
N ALA A 279 -4.36 8.64 -43.27
CA ALA A 279 -3.57 8.94 -42.08
C ALA A 279 -2.09 9.15 -42.42
N ALA A 280 -1.44 10.10 -41.76
CA ALA A 280 -0.08 10.53 -42.07
C ALA A 280 0.69 11.00 -40.82
N ILE A 281 1.99 11.18 -40.98
CA ILE A 281 2.89 11.72 -39.96
C ILE A 281 3.74 12.87 -40.53
N SER A 282 4.23 13.74 -39.65
CA SER A 282 5.08 14.87 -40.00
C SER A 282 6.18 15.16 -38.98
N LYS A 283 7.28 15.76 -39.42
CA LYS A 283 8.31 16.39 -38.58
C LYS A 283 8.22 17.91 -38.57
N LEU A 284 8.55 18.51 -37.42
CA LEU A 284 8.77 19.94 -37.25
C LEU A 284 9.87 20.16 -36.22
N GLY A 285 11.12 20.28 -36.69
CA GLY A 285 12.28 20.38 -35.80
C GLY A 285 12.47 19.10 -34.97
N GLY A 286 12.70 19.25 -33.66
CA GLY A 286 12.88 18.10 -32.75
C GLY A 286 11.59 17.32 -32.46
N GLY A 287 10.42 17.94 -32.60
CA GLY A 287 9.12 17.30 -32.40
C GLY A 287 8.51 16.76 -33.69
N LYS A 288 7.22 16.41 -33.62
CA LYS A 288 6.49 15.76 -34.71
C LYS A 288 4.97 15.82 -34.54
N ALA A 289 4.24 15.39 -35.56
CA ALA A 289 2.79 15.28 -35.50
C ALA A 289 2.27 14.06 -36.27
N ALA A 290 1.07 13.62 -35.92
CA ALA A 290 0.30 12.63 -36.67
C ALA A 290 -1.07 13.21 -37.03
N PHE A 291 -1.68 12.64 -38.06
CA PHE A 291 -2.92 13.14 -38.65
C PHE A 291 -3.79 11.96 -39.08
N ILE A 292 -5.09 12.03 -38.80
CA ILE A 292 -6.11 11.12 -39.34
C ILE A 292 -7.34 11.94 -39.71
N GLY A 293 -7.90 11.68 -40.90
CA GLY A 293 -8.96 12.49 -41.49
C GLY A 293 -10.38 12.17 -41.02
N ASP A 294 -10.54 11.34 -40.00
CA ASP A 294 -11.84 10.89 -39.48
C ASP A 294 -11.71 10.60 -37.98
N SER A 295 -12.72 11.01 -37.22
CA SER A 295 -12.83 10.79 -35.78
C SER A 295 -13.54 9.48 -35.45
N SER A 296 -14.37 8.95 -36.36
CA SER A 296 -15.16 7.72 -36.17
C SER A 296 -14.32 6.52 -35.74
N PRO A 297 -13.10 6.26 -36.28
CA PRO A 297 -12.23 5.18 -35.81
C PRO A 297 -11.78 5.29 -34.35
N VAL A 298 -11.93 6.48 -33.75
CA VAL A 298 -11.53 6.76 -32.37
C VAL A 298 -12.73 6.70 -31.42
N GLU A 299 -13.94 6.89 -31.95
CA GLU A 299 -15.16 6.95 -31.15
C GLU A 299 -15.52 5.62 -30.46
N ASP A 300 -16.17 5.72 -29.32
CA ASP A 300 -16.80 4.62 -28.59
C ASP A 300 -18.27 4.92 -28.27
N ALA A 301 -18.99 3.93 -27.73
CA ALA A 301 -20.43 4.02 -27.43
C ALA A 301 -20.78 4.76 -26.11
N SER A 302 -19.89 5.61 -25.58
CA SER A 302 -20.04 6.22 -24.24
C SER A 302 -20.18 7.76 -24.21
N PRO A 303 -21.03 8.39 -25.06
CA PRO A 303 -21.23 9.81 -24.95
C PRO A 303 -21.81 10.18 -23.58
N LYS A 304 -21.22 11.17 -22.94
CA LYS A 304 -21.53 11.64 -21.60
C LYS A 304 -22.40 12.89 -21.61
N TYR A 305 -22.19 13.79 -22.56
CA TYR A 305 -22.82 15.11 -22.58
C TYR A 305 -23.99 15.17 -23.56
N LEU A 306 -24.96 16.05 -23.27
CA LEU A 306 -26.12 16.29 -24.14
C LEU A 306 -25.77 17.33 -25.20
N ARG A 307 -26.45 17.29 -26.35
CA ARG A 307 -26.25 18.28 -27.44
C ARG A 307 -26.54 19.70 -26.95
N GLU A 308 -25.60 20.62 -27.18
CA GLU A 308 -25.63 22.02 -26.71
C GLU A 308 -26.93 22.74 -27.10
N GLU A 309 -27.39 22.51 -28.32
CA GLU A 309 -28.59 23.14 -28.89
C GLU A 309 -29.91 22.54 -28.36
N THR A 310 -29.99 21.20 -28.28
CA THR A 310 -31.27 20.50 -28.14
C THR A 310 -31.47 19.80 -26.79
N GLY A 311 -30.40 19.62 -26.02
CA GLY A 311 -30.40 18.83 -24.78
C GLY A 311 -30.70 17.35 -25.02
N GLN A 312 -30.67 16.90 -26.28
CA GLN A 312 -30.87 15.49 -26.60
C GLN A 312 -29.61 14.68 -26.35
N LYS A 313 -29.82 13.40 -26.02
CA LYS A 313 -28.72 12.44 -25.92
C LYS A 313 -28.02 12.30 -27.26
N LYS A 314 -26.73 12.06 -27.18
CA LYS A 314 -25.86 11.72 -28.29
C LYS A 314 -25.86 10.22 -28.52
N THR A 315 -25.60 9.84 -29.76
CA THR A 315 -25.42 8.44 -30.16
C THR A 315 -24.17 8.42 -31.01
N THR A 316 -23.24 7.56 -30.62
CA THR A 316 -21.93 7.40 -31.24
C THR A 316 -21.77 5.97 -31.71
N TYR A 317 -20.76 5.78 -32.53
CA TYR A 317 -20.39 4.47 -33.04
C TYR A 317 -19.16 3.94 -32.31
N ASP A 318 -19.07 2.62 -32.11
CA ASP A 318 -17.94 1.99 -31.41
C ASP A 318 -16.79 1.69 -32.37
N GLY A 319 -16.29 2.74 -33.02
CA GLY A 319 -15.28 2.66 -34.07
C GLY A 319 -13.90 2.24 -33.57
N PHE A 320 -13.55 2.53 -32.31
CA PHE A 320 -12.27 2.11 -31.72
C PHE A 320 -12.03 0.59 -31.79
N LYS A 321 -13.11 -0.20 -31.79
CA LYS A 321 -13.06 -1.67 -31.87
C LYS A 321 -13.13 -2.22 -33.28
N GLU A 322 -13.24 -1.36 -34.29
CA GLU A 322 -13.28 -1.77 -35.67
C GLU A 322 -11.91 -2.04 -36.28
N ALA A 323 -11.93 -2.83 -37.36
CA ALA A 323 -10.78 -3.17 -38.17
C ALA A 323 -9.50 -3.38 -37.33
N ASN A 324 -8.54 -2.45 -37.42
CA ASN A 324 -7.36 -2.41 -36.56
C ASN A 324 -7.17 -1.00 -35.97
N ASP A 325 -8.26 -0.30 -35.70
CA ASP A 325 -8.29 1.13 -35.41
C ASP A 325 -7.60 1.41 -34.07
N SER A 326 -8.01 0.72 -33.00
CA SER A 326 -7.32 0.76 -31.70
C SER A 326 -5.81 0.51 -31.79
N THR A 327 -5.42 -0.53 -32.53
CA THR A 327 -4.02 -0.90 -32.75
C THR A 327 -3.25 0.22 -33.45
N PHE A 328 -3.82 0.85 -34.48
CA PHE A 328 -3.20 1.95 -35.22
C PHE A 328 -3.10 3.23 -34.37
N LEU A 329 -4.18 3.60 -33.68
CA LEU A 329 -4.27 4.81 -32.88
C LEU A 329 -3.31 4.78 -31.68
N VAL A 330 -3.26 3.67 -30.96
CA VAL A 330 -2.37 3.50 -29.80
C VAL A 330 -0.90 3.50 -30.24
N GLN A 331 -0.54 2.77 -31.30
CA GLN A 331 0.83 2.76 -31.83
C GLN A 331 1.27 4.11 -32.38
N THR A 332 0.33 4.89 -32.94
CA THR A 332 0.60 6.27 -33.35
C THR A 332 1.04 7.11 -32.14
N VAL A 333 0.37 6.99 -30.99
CA VAL A 333 0.75 7.72 -29.77
C VAL A 333 2.05 7.20 -29.15
N GLU A 334 2.30 5.89 -29.16
CA GLU A 334 3.58 5.29 -28.77
C GLU A 334 4.74 5.87 -29.60
N TRP A 335 4.55 5.99 -30.91
CA TRP A 335 5.52 6.66 -31.78
C TRP A 335 5.65 8.15 -31.43
N LEU A 336 4.54 8.89 -31.27
CA LEU A 336 4.57 10.32 -30.93
C LEU A 336 5.36 10.59 -29.63
N ALA A 337 5.29 9.69 -28.65
CA ALA A 337 6.00 9.82 -27.37
C ALA A 337 7.51 9.50 -27.44
N LYS A 338 7.96 8.78 -28.47
CA LYS A 338 9.37 8.44 -28.71
C LYS A 338 10.12 9.64 -29.30
N LYS A 339 11.17 10.13 -28.64
CA LYS A 339 12.03 11.19 -29.20
C LYS A 339 12.98 10.60 -30.25
N GLU A 340 13.25 11.36 -31.30
CA GLU A 340 14.13 10.98 -32.39
C GLU A 340 15.23 12.02 -32.57
N SER A 341 16.36 11.61 -33.14
CA SER A 341 17.49 12.52 -33.41
C SER A 341 17.34 13.29 -34.73
N TYR A 342 16.52 12.80 -35.67
CA TYR A 342 16.31 13.46 -36.95
C TYR A 342 15.21 14.53 -36.86
N THR A 343 15.35 15.56 -37.69
CA THR A 343 14.43 16.70 -37.74
C THR A 343 13.61 16.75 -39.04
N ASN A 344 13.89 15.83 -39.97
CA ASN A 344 13.26 15.71 -41.28
C ASN A 344 13.34 14.26 -41.76
N PHE A 345 12.34 13.77 -42.51
CA PHE A 345 12.32 12.37 -42.96
C PHE A 345 13.40 12.01 -43.98
N SER A 346 14.00 12.99 -44.67
CA SER A 346 15.18 12.75 -45.52
C SER A 346 16.40 12.22 -44.75
N GLN A 347 16.41 12.37 -43.43
CA GLN A 347 17.47 11.89 -42.53
C GLN A 347 17.12 10.55 -41.87
N ALA A 348 15.91 10.03 -42.06
CA ALA A 348 15.35 8.93 -41.28
C ALA A 348 15.54 7.54 -41.92
N GLY A 349 16.17 7.45 -43.09
CA GLY A 349 16.43 6.18 -43.77
C GLY A 349 15.18 5.49 -44.35
N ILE A 350 14.08 6.22 -44.53
CA ILE A 350 12.84 5.77 -45.15
C ILE A 350 12.71 6.30 -46.58
N GLU A 351 11.83 5.70 -47.39
CA GLU A 351 11.41 6.25 -48.67
C GLU A 351 10.49 7.46 -48.45
N LEU A 352 10.89 8.60 -49.04
CA LEU A 352 10.07 9.81 -49.03
C LEU A 352 8.81 9.61 -49.87
N ASP A 353 7.70 10.17 -49.43
CA ASP A 353 6.45 10.13 -50.17
C ASP A 353 6.51 11.02 -51.42
N GLN A 354 5.48 10.95 -52.25
CA GLN A 354 5.27 11.93 -53.32
C GLN A 354 4.32 13.03 -52.86
N LYS A 355 4.43 14.20 -53.50
CA LYS A 355 3.45 15.26 -53.28
C LYS A 355 2.08 14.79 -53.77
N THR A 356 1.06 14.99 -52.95
CA THR A 356 -0.32 14.72 -53.36
C THR A 356 -0.69 15.69 -54.50
N PRO A 357 -1.20 15.20 -55.64
CA PRO A 357 -1.70 16.08 -56.70
C PRO A 357 -2.90 16.89 -56.20
N LEU A 358 -2.77 18.22 -56.22
CA LEU A 358 -3.84 19.13 -55.83
C LEU A 358 -4.69 19.56 -57.03
N ILE A 359 -5.96 19.82 -56.78
CA ILE A 359 -6.85 20.49 -57.73
C ILE A 359 -6.72 22.00 -57.55
N LEU A 360 -5.95 22.66 -58.42
CA LEU A 360 -5.71 24.11 -58.37
C LEU A 360 -6.41 24.83 -59.53
N ASP A 361 -7.73 24.69 -59.59
CA ASP A 361 -8.57 25.26 -60.63
C ASP A 361 -9.75 25.99 -59.97
N ALA A 362 -9.70 27.31 -59.95
CA ALA A 362 -10.71 28.15 -59.31
C ALA A 362 -12.13 28.01 -59.91
N ALA A 363 -12.27 27.37 -61.08
CA ALA A 363 -13.58 27.07 -61.65
C ALA A 363 -14.20 25.77 -61.10
N LYS A 364 -13.42 24.93 -60.42
CA LYS A 364 -13.91 23.69 -59.81
C LYS A 364 -14.32 23.93 -58.37
N ALA A 365 -15.41 23.29 -57.96
CA ALA A 365 -15.82 23.29 -56.56
C ALA A 365 -14.65 22.84 -55.69
N GLU A 366 -13.96 21.77 -56.08
CA GLU A 366 -12.91 21.12 -55.32
C GLU A 366 -11.54 21.82 -55.41
N ASN A 367 -11.51 23.10 -55.77
CA ASN A 367 -10.29 23.89 -55.71
C ASN A 367 -9.68 23.81 -54.29
N GLU A 368 -8.40 23.51 -54.23
CA GLU A 368 -7.64 23.30 -52.98
C GLU A 368 -6.67 24.47 -52.71
N ASP A 369 -6.68 25.53 -53.53
CA ASP A 369 -5.91 26.75 -53.26
C ASP A 369 -6.61 27.59 -52.18
N PRO A 370 -6.05 27.74 -50.96
CA PRO A 370 -6.67 28.46 -49.86
C PRO A 370 -7.21 29.83 -50.26
N ALA A 371 -6.43 30.59 -51.03
CA ALA A 371 -6.72 31.97 -51.39
C ALA A 371 -7.86 32.11 -52.42
N THR A 372 -8.13 31.07 -53.20
CA THR A 372 -9.10 31.12 -54.32
C THR A 372 -10.21 30.06 -54.22
N THR A 373 -10.25 29.28 -53.14
CA THR A 373 -11.36 28.38 -52.85
C THR A 373 -12.69 29.13 -52.75
N THR A 374 -13.80 28.42 -52.97
CA THR A 374 -15.16 28.93 -52.73
C THR A 374 -15.98 27.87 -51.99
N GLU A 375 -16.96 28.32 -51.21
CA GLU A 375 -17.95 27.45 -50.56
C GLU A 375 -18.84 26.83 -51.65
N PRO A 376 -18.92 25.49 -51.77
CA PRO A 376 -19.71 24.84 -52.82
C PRO A 376 -21.22 24.95 -52.57
N GLN A 377 -21.64 25.13 -51.31
CA GLN A 377 -23.00 25.44 -50.89
C GLN A 377 -22.96 26.47 -49.76
N ALA A 378 -24.09 27.11 -49.46
CA ALA A 378 -24.14 28.15 -48.43
C ALA A 378 -24.12 27.56 -47.02
N GLU A 379 -23.25 28.13 -46.16
CA GLU A 379 -23.10 27.76 -44.75
C GLU A 379 -23.83 28.74 -43.81
N PRO A 380 -24.29 28.33 -42.61
CA PRO A 380 -24.07 27.01 -41.99
C PRO A 380 -24.94 25.93 -42.64
N TRP A 381 -24.49 24.68 -42.60
CA TRP A 381 -25.15 23.52 -43.24
C TRP A 381 -26.59 23.30 -42.77
N SER A 382 -26.93 23.78 -41.58
CA SER A 382 -28.30 23.89 -41.10
C SER A 382 -28.47 25.11 -40.20
N GLN A 383 -29.69 25.65 -40.11
CA GLN A 383 -29.97 26.80 -39.26
C GLN A 383 -29.91 26.40 -37.77
N PRO A 384 -29.26 27.21 -36.92
CA PRO A 384 -29.36 27.08 -35.46
C PRO A 384 -30.81 27.21 -34.96
N GLN A 385 -31.18 26.43 -33.94
CA GLN A 385 -32.45 26.56 -33.24
C GLN A 385 -32.54 27.93 -32.56
N ALA A 386 -33.76 28.46 -32.48
CA ALA A 386 -34.01 29.75 -31.85
C ALA A 386 -33.48 29.77 -30.41
N GLY A 387 -32.62 30.76 -30.11
CA GLY A 387 -32.03 30.97 -28.79
C GLY A 387 -30.72 30.24 -28.53
N TYR A 388 -30.26 29.35 -29.42
CA TYR A 388 -28.94 28.74 -29.33
C TYR A 388 -27.87 29.64 -29.95
N LYS A 389 -26.79 29.88 -29.20
CA LYS A 389 -25.62 30.66 -29.64
C LYS A 389 -24.35 29.87 -29.34
N TRP A 390 -23.71 29.32 -30.36
CA TRP A 390 -22.50 28.48 -30.23
C TRP A 390 -21.34 29.15 -29.47
N TYR A 391 -21.30 30.49 -29.46
CA TYR A 391 -20.28 31.30 -28.79
C TYR A 391 -20.68 31.78 -27.38
N ASP A 392 -21.88 31.42 -26.90
CA ASP A 392 -22.41 31.81 -25.59
C ASP A 392 -22.93 30.58 -24.82
N PRO A 393 -22.10 30.00 -23.94
CA PRO A 393 -22.44 28.81 -23.15
C PRO A 393 -23.66 28.98 -22.23
N SER A 394 -24.08 30.22 -21.93
CA SER A 394 -25.31 30.45 -21.14
C SER A 394 -26.56 30.00 -21.89
N THR A 395 -26.48 29.89 -23.22
CA THR A 395 -27.56 29.40 -24.08
C THR A 395 -27.59 27.88 -24.21
N PHE A 396 -26.57 27.17 -23.74
CA PHE A 396 -26.46 25.72 -23.87
C PHE A 396 -27.46 25.02 -22.95
N LYS A 397 -28.07 23.94 -23.46
CA LYS A 397 -29.06 23.18 -22.70
C LYS A 397 -28.43 22.51 -21.47
N PRO A 398 -29.21 22.32 -20.37
CA PRO A 398 -28.72 21.60 -19.20
C PRO A 398 -28.18 20.21 -19.57
N GLY A 399 -27.05 19.82 -18.99
CA GLY A 399 -26.38 18.55 -19.30
C GLY A 399 -25.49 18.57 -20.53
N SER A 400 -25.45 19.66 -21.29
CA SER A 400 -24.40 19.91 -22.27
C SER A 400 -23.10 20.33 -21.60
N TYR A 401 -21.98 19.98 -22.20
CA TYR A 401 -20.67 20.39 -21.72
C TYR A 401 -20.56 21.93 -21.72
N GLY A 402 -20.01 22.51 -20.66
CA GLY A 402 -19.91 23.97 -20.53
C GLY A 402 -21.17 24.71 -20.06
N SER A 403 -22.33 24.04 -20.01
CA SER A 403 -23.54 24.63 -19.43
C SER A 403 -23.40 24.75 -17.91
N SER A 404 -23.76 25.91 -17.36
CA SER A 404 -23.90 26.10 -15.90
C SER A 404 -25.23 25.56 -15.36
N GLN A 405 -26.13 25.09 -16.24
CA GLN A 405 -27.45 24.61 -15.86
C GLN A 405 -27.38 23.14 -15.43
N THR A 406 -27.91 22.83 -14.25
CA THR A 406 -27.96 21.48 -13.71
C THR A 406 -28.79 20.57 -14.63
N PRO A 407 -28.25 19.43 -15.10
CA PRO A 407 -28.99 18.48 -15.92
C PRO A 407 -30.24 17.99 -15.18
N ALA A 408 -31.33 17.77 -15.91
CA ALA A 408 -32.54 17.16 -15.35
C ALA A 408 -32.22 15.73 -14.84
N ALA A 409 -32.58 15.44 -13.60
CA ALA A 409 -32.38 14.11 -13.02
C ALA A 409 -33.43 13.12 -13.55
N ASN A 410 -33.07 11.85 -13.67
CA ASN A 410 -34.01 10.82 -14.08
C ASN A 410 -34.94 10.47 -12.90
N PRO A 411 -36.27 10.59 -13.06
CA PRO A 411 -37.20 10.19 -12.01
C PRO A 411 -37.22 8.68 -11.82
N ALA A 412 -37.24 8.24 -10.56
CA ALA A 412 -37.75 6.93 -10.18
C ALA A 412 -39.27 7.00 -10.05
N TYR A 413 -39.98 6.04 -10.65
CA TYR A 413 -41.45 6.00 -10.69
C TYR A 413 -41.99 4.93 -9.73
N SER A 414 -43.05 5.26 -9.01
CA SER A 414 -43.82 4.31 -8.19
C SER A 414 -45.32 4.54 -8.38
N LEU A 415 -46.08 3.44 -8.42
CA LEU A 415 -47.55 3.47 -8.46
C LEU A 415 -48.09 2.95 -7.13
N ILE A 416 -48.78 3.81 -6.40
CA ILE A 416 -49.34 3.47 -5.09
C ILE A 416 -50.84 3.27 -5.29
N HIS A 417 -51.30 2.07 -4.98
CA HIS A 417 -52.71 1.67 -5.11
C HIS A 417 -53.04 0.54 -4.13
N GLN A 418 -54.32 0.30 -3.90
CA GLN A 418 -54.78 -0.85 -3.10
C GLN A 418 -54.37 -2.20 -3.74
N SER A 419 -54.18 -3.23 -2.92
CA SER A 419 -53.60 -4.53 -3.36
C SER A 419 -54.40 -5.23 -4.46
N THR A 420 -55.73 -5.15 -4.41
CA THR A 420 -56.65 -5.65 -5.44
C THR A 420 -57.50 -4.48 -5.93
N LEU A 421 -57.53 -4.23 -7.23
CA LEU A 421 -58.24 -3.10 -7.81
C LEU A 421 -59.75 -3.37 -7.90
N PRO A 422 -60.62 -2.39 -7.57
CA PRO A 422 -62.07 -2.53 -7.70
C PRO A 422 -62.51 -2.66 -9.16
N SER A 423 -63.36 -3.64 -9.44
CA SER A 423 -63.93 -3.90 -10.77
C SER A 423 -65.07 -2.95 -11.16
N SER A 424 -65.65 -2.18 -10.22
CA SER A 424 -66.91 -1.43 -10.44
C SER A 424 -67.10 -0.21 -9.54
N GLN A 425 -66.01 0.29 -8.92
CA GLN A 425 -66.03 1.48 -8.07
C GLN A 425 -64.93 2.46 -8.49
N ASP A 426 -65.12 3.74 -8.18
CA ASP A 426 -64.06 4.74 -8.30
C ASP A 426 -63.02 4.52 -7.21
N PHE A 427 -61.75 4.49 -7.58
CA PHE A 427 -60.62 4.37 -6.64
C PHE A 427 -59.47 5.28 -7.05
N GLN A 428 -58.46 5.41 -6.20
CA GLN A 428 -57.30 6.25 -6.47
C GLN A 428 -56.05 5.43 -6.77
N ILE A 429 -55.24 5.95 -7.68
CA ILE A 429 -53.86 5.53 -7.91
C ILE A 429 -53.00 6.79 -7.81
N ARG A 430 -51.96 6.75 -6.96
CA ARG A 430 -50.95 7.81 -6.89
C ARG A 430 -49.78 7.44 -7.77
N VAL A 431 -49.45 8.35 -8.67
CA VAL A 431 -48.21 8.33 -9.45
C VAL A 431 -47.19 9.15 -8.66
N SER A 432 -46.20 8.49 -8.04
CA SER A 432 -45.14 9.11 -7.26
C SER A 432 -43.83 9.07 -8.04
N LEU A 433 -43.11 10.19 -8.06
CA LEU A 433 -41.80 10.37 -8.66
C LEU A 433 -40.81 10.83 -7.60
N SER A 434 -39.61 10.23 -7.58
CA SER A 434 -38.53 10.62 -6.67
C SER A 434 -37.19 10.70 -7.39
N GLY A 435 -36.19 11.33 -6.75
CA GLY A 435 -34.85 11.51 -7.33
C GLY A 435 -34.77 12.65 -8.35
N LEU A 436 -35.75 13.56 -8.33
CA LEU A 436 -35.78 14.74 -9.20
C LEU A 436 -34.97 15.89 -8.58
N ASN A 437 -34.49 16.83 -9.41
CA ASN A 437 -33.97 18.08 -8.87
C ASN A 437 -35.14 18.93 -8.30
N PRO A 438 -34.92 19.73 -7.24
CA PRO A 438 -35.91 20.67 -6.75
C PRO A 438 -36.50 21.55 -7.87
N GLY A 439 -37.82 21.62 -7.98
CA GLY A 439 -38.53 22.39 -9.02
C GLY A 439 -38.52 21.76 -10.42
N GLN A 440 -37.88 20.61 -10.62
CA GLN A 440 -37.89 19.91 -11.91
C GLN A 440 -39.32 19.45 -12.26
N THR A 441 -39.75 19.73 -13.49
CA THR A 441 -41.06 19.31 -14.00
C THR A 441 -40.91 18.14 -14.97
N VAL A 442 -41.65 17.06 -14.74
CA VAL A 442 -41.77 15.92 -15.65
C VAL A 442 -43.12 16.00 -16.35
N SER A 443 -43.10 16.06 -17.68
CA SER A 443 -44.29 16.24 -18.53
C SER A 443 -44.55 15.06 -19.45
N GLY A 444 -45.76 14.99 -20.00
CA GLY A 444 -46.16 13.97 -20.97
C GLY A 444 -46.49 12.62 -20.32
N LEU A 445 -46.90 12.63 -19.04
CA LEU A 445 -47.23 11.43 -18.30
C LEU A 445 -48.65 10.95 -18.65
N LYS A 446 -48.82 9.64 -18.81
CA LYS A 446 -50.13 8.99 -19.04
C LYS A 446 -50.26 7.67 -18.29
N LEU A 447 -51.38 7.47 -17.60
CA LEU A 447 -51.68 6.23 -16.87
C LEU A 447 -52.74 5.40 -17.62
N GLY A 448 -52.58 4.08 -17.67
CA GLY A 448 -53.59 3.17 -18.24
C GLY A 448 -53.58 1.79 -17.57
N ILE A 449 -54.68 1.06 -17.70
CA ILE A 449 -54.82 -0.33 -17.22
C ILE A 449 -55.32 -1.17 -18.38
N TYR A 450 -54.65 -2.29 -18.65
CA TYR A 450 -54.94 -3.13 -19.81
C TYR A 450 -54.83 -4.63 -19.54
N LEU A 451 -55.54 -5.42 -20.33
CA LEU A 451 -55.49 -6.89 -20.32
C LEU A 451 -54.36 -7.43 -21.19
N SER A 452 -54.06 -8.72 -21.03
CA SER A 452 -53.21 -9.43 -22.00
C SER A 452 -53.76 -9.23 -23.43
N GLY A 453 -52.90 -8.77 -24.35
CA GLY A 453 -53.28 -8.32 -25.69
C GLY A 453 -53.42 -6.80 -25.89
N GLY A 454 -53.32 -5.99 -24.82
CA GLY A 454 -53.19 -4.54 -24.90
C GLY A 454 -54.50 -3.73 -24.82
N THR A 455 -55.65 -4.40 -24.73
CA THR A 455 -56.97 -3.76 -24.60
C THR A 455 -57.06 -2.97 -23.29
N GLN A 456 -57.29 -1.65 -23.38
CA GLN A 456 -57.47 -0.77 -22.22
C GLN A 456 -58.85 -1.02 -21.59
N ILE A 457 -58.91 -1.05 -20.26
CA ILE A 457 -60.11 -1.41 -19.49
C ILE A 457 -60.49 -0.41 -18.41
N ALA A 458 -59.70 0.64 -18.23
CA ALA A 458 -59.94 1.69 -17.25
C ALA A 458 -60.21 3.04 -17.92
N LYS A 459 -60.95 3.87 -17.20
CA LYS A 459 -61.07 5.31 -17.43
C LYS A 459 -60.33 6.01 -16.31
N VAL A 460 -59.61 7.07 -16.64
CA VAL A 460 -58.98 7.98 -15.66
C VAL A 460 -59.70 9.31 -15.76
N LYS A 461 -60.13 9.86 -14.62
CA LYS A 461 -60.89 11.11 -14.55
C LYS A 461 -59.99 12.27 -15.02
N ASN A 462 -60.54 13.14 -15.87
CA ASN A 462 -59.84 14.32 -16.37
C ASN A 462 -59.66 15.37 -15.26
N GLU A 463 -58.74 16.32 -15.45
CA GLU A 463 -58.51 17.41 -14.48
C GLU A 463 -59.74 18.28 -14.23
N ASP A 464 -60.61 18.43 -15.24
CA ASP A 464 -61.89 19.17 -15.13
C ASP A 464 -62.98 18.38 -14.37
N GLY A 465 -62.65 17.16 -13.90
CA GLY A 465 -63.55 16.27 -13.19
C GLY A 465 -64.49 15.46 -14.09
N SER A 466 -64.41 15.59 -15.41
CA SER A 466 -65.19 14.77 -16.35
C SER A 466 -64.59 13.37 -16.55
N TRP A 467 -65.42 12.41 -16.97
CA TRP A 467 -64.97 11.08 -17.38
C TRP A 467 -64.79 11.00 -18.90
N PRO A 468 -63.70 10.37 -19.41
CA PRO A 468 -63.57 10.09 -20.83
C PRO A 468 -64.67 9.15 -21.34
N LYS A 469 -65.03 9.31 -22.62
CA LYS A 469 -66.14 8.55 -23.24
C LYS A 469 -65.83 7.06 -23.33
N THR A 470 -64.59 6.71 -23.65
CA THR A 470 -64.10 5.33 -23.82
C THR A 470 -62.93 5.05 -22.87
N GLU A 471 -62.71 3.77 -22.58
CA GLU A 471 -61.54 3.27 -21.87
C GLU A 471 -60.26 3.60 -22.64
N GLY A 472 -59.18 3.91 -21.94
CA GLY A 472 -57.94 4.40 -22.56
C GLY A 472 -56.89 4.84 -21.54
N TYR A 473 -55.75 5.28 -22.05
CA TYR A 473 -54.80 6.05 -21.25
C TYR A 473 -55.43 7.38 -20.83
N SER A 474 -55.01 7.91 -19.68
CA SER A 474 -55.35 9.25 -19.23
C SER A 474 -54.93 10.31 -20.25
N SER A 475 -55.49 11.53 -20.12
CA SER A 475 -54.89 12.72 -20.72
C SER A 475 -53.44 12.88 -20.26
N ASP A 476 -52.63 13.57 -21.08
CA ASP A 476 -51.30 14.00 -20.68
C ASP A 476 -51.37 14.82 -19.38
N PHE A 477 -50.47 14.54 -18.45
CA PHE A 477 -50.28 15.37 -17.27
C PHE A 477 -48.80 15.58 -16.96
N SER A 478 -48.54 16.53 -16.06
CA SER A 478 -47.20 16.83 -15.55
C SER A 478 -47.20 16.84 -14.02
N VAL A 479 -46.01 16.64 -13.45
CA VAL A 479 -45.74 16.80 -12.02
C VAL A 479 -44.46 17.59 -11.80
N THR A 480 -44.41 18.39 -10.74
CA THR A 480 -43.26 19.23 -10.40
C THR A 480 -42.72 18.82 -9.03
N ALA A 481 -41.41 18.59 -8.96
CA ALA A 481 -40.74 18.18 -7.73
C ALA A 481 -40.71 19.30 -6.68
N ASN A 482 -40.92 18.91 -5.43
CA ASN A 482 -40.72 19.75 -4.26
C ASN A 482 -39.22 19.90 -3.92
N ASP A 483 -38.92 20.61 -2.83
CA ASP A 483 -37.55 20.86 -2.37
C ASP A 483 -36.77 19.59 -1.97
N GLN A 484 -37.46 18.46 -1.80
CA GLN A 484 -36.87 17.16 -1.51
C GLN A 484 -36.69 16.30 -2.77
N GLY A 485 -36.95 16.86 -3.96
CA GLY A 485 -36.84 16.10 -5.21
C GLY A 485 -37.94 15.06 -5.41
N LYS A 486 -39.10 15.23 -4.76
CA LYS A 486 -40.26 14.34 -4.87
C LYS A 486 -41.45 15.06 -5.50
N ALA A 487 -42.20 14.36 -6.35
CA ALA A 487 -43.43 14.85 -6.96
C ALA A 487 -44.47 13.73 -6.94
N TYR A 488 -45.75 14.05 -6.79
CA TYR A 488 -46.80 13.04 -6.96
C TYR A 488 -48.06 13.63 -7.58
N LYS A 489 -48.89 12.75 -8.15
CA LYS A 489 -50.24 13.08 -8.58
C LYS A 489 -51.20 11.93 -8.31
N ASP A 490 -52.33 12.27 -7.70
CA ASP A 490 -53.40 11.32 -7.41
C ASP A 490 -54.39 11.33 -8.57
N LEU A 491 -54.62 10.15 -9.15
CA LEU A 491 -55.50 9.94 -10.29
C LEU A 491 -56.70 9.11 -9.84
N THR A 492 -57.91 9.59 -10.16
CA THR A 492 -59.15 8.83 -9.92
C THR A 492 -59.41 7.92 -11.11
N VAL A 493 -59.59 6.63 -10.84
CA VAL A 493 -59.68 5.57 -11.85
C VAL A 493 -60.99 4.81 -11.67
N HIS A 494 -61.59 4.39 -12.79
CA HIS A 494 -62.79 3.56 -12.82
C HIS A 494 -62.60 2.41 -13.81
N ILE A 495 -62.98 1.19 -13.41
CA ILE A 495 -63.01 -0.01 -14.25
C ILE A 495 -64.47 -0.46 -14.36
N ASN A 496 -64.90 -0.84 -15.56
CA ASN A 496 -66.30 -1.20 -15.83
C ASN A 496 -66.50 -2.73 -15.93
N GLY A 497 -66.54 -3.40 -14.78
CA GLY A 497 -66.96 -4.80 -14.61
C GLY A 497 -65.91 -5.87 -14.96
N THR A 498 -64.78 -5.52 -15.58
CA THR A 498 -63.70 -6.44 -15.92
C THR A 498 -63.00 -6.97 -14.66
N LYS A 499 -62.67 -8.28 -14.62
CA LYS A 499 -62.02 -8.96 -13.48
C LYS A 499 -60.86 -9.83 -13.93
N GLY A 500 -59.97 -10.17 -13.01
CA GLY A 500 -58.81 -11.03 -13.25
C GLY A 500 -57.50 -10.26 -13.36
N ALA A 501 -56.48 -10.88 -13.95
CA ALA A 501 -55.15 -10.30 -14.09
C ALA A 501 -55.12 -9.21 -15.17
N ALA A 502 -54.47 -8.09 -14.87
CA ALA A 502 -54.24 -6.98 -15.77
C ALA A 502 -52.86 -6.36 -15.52
N SER A 503 -52.52 -5.35 -16.31
CA SER A 503 -51.31 -4.56 -16.14
C SER A 503 -51.67 -3.09 -15.97
N LEU A 504 -51.12 -2.46 -14.94
CA LEU A 504 -51.15 -1.03 -14.71
C LEU A 504 -49.87 -0.43 -15.28
N ARG A 505 -49.97 0.64 -16.08
CA ARG A 505 -48.81 1.24 -16.76
C ARG A 505 -48.83 2.75 -16.72
N LEU A 506 -47.67 3.32 -16.43
CA LEU A 506 -47.34 4.72 -16.66
C LEU A 506 -46.47 4.85 -17.91
N LYS A 507 -46.77 5.83 -18.75
CA LYS A 507 -45.94 6.26 -19.89
C LYS A 507 -45.43 7.67 -19.69
N GLN A 508 -44.28 7.97 -20.29
CA GLN A 508 -43.77 9.32 -20.49
C GLN A 508 -43.55 9.52 -22.00
N GLY A 509 -44.41 10.31 -22.64
CA GLY A 509 -44.50 10.39 -24.09
C GLY A 509 -44.86 9.03 -24.71
N SER A 510 -44.03 8.51 -25.61
CA SER A 510 -44.18 7.17 -26.20
C SER A 510 -43.56 6.05 -25.35
N ASN A 511 -42.70 6.37 -24.39
CA ASN A 511 -41.93 5.40 -23.62
C ASN A 511 -42.75 4.84 -22.44
N ASN A 512 -42.55 3.56 -22.11
CA ASN A 512 -43.11 2.96 -20.91
C ASN A 512 -42.21 3.32 -19.71
N ALA A 513 -42.74 4.07 -18.74
CA ALA A 513 -42.01 4.52 -17.56
C ALA A 513 -41.98 3.43 -16.46
N VAL A 514 -43.14 2.86 -16.14
CA VAL A 514 -43.27 1.71 -15.22
C VAL A 514 -44.49 0.87 -15.61
N THR A 515 -44.44 -0.44 -15.40
CA THR A 515 -45.57 -1.36 -15.59
C THR A 515 -45.60 -2.37 -14.46
N GLU A 516 -46.75 -2.50 -13.81
CA GLU A 516 -46.99 -3.40 -12.68
C GLU A 516 -48.12 -4.40 -13.01
N ALA A 517 -47.97 -5.64 -12.55
CA ALA A 517 -49.05 -6.62 -12.63
C ALA A 517 -50.05 -6.37 -11.51
N VAL A 518 -51.34 -6.33 -11.86
CA VAL A 518 -52.43 -6.04 -10.91
C VAL A 518 -53.55 -7.06 -11.06
N THR A 519 -54.29 -7.29 -9.97
CA THR A 519 -55.49 -8.13 -9.98
C THR A 519 -56.72 -7.27 -9.75
N ILE A 520 -57.78 -7.52 -10.52
CA ILE A 520 -59.05 -6.80 -10.44
C ILE A 520 -60.15 -7.73 -9.95
N ALA A 521 -60.92 -7.32 -8.94
CA ALA A 521 -62.00 -8.10 -8.36
C ALA A 521 -63.14 -7.22 -7.81
N ASP A 522 -64.22 -7.85 -7.35
CA ASP A 522 -65.34 -7.16 -6.68
C ASP A 522 -64.97 -6.85 -5.22
N VAL A 523 -64.09 -5.87 -5.04
CA VAL A 523 -63.67 -5.35 -3.73
C VAL A 523 -64.07 -3.89 -3.58
N PRO A 524 -64.37 -3.42 -2.34
CA PRO A 524 -64.62 -2.00 -2.11
C PRO A 524 -63.37 -1.17 -2.39
N ALA A 525 -63.56 0.09 -2.80
CA ALA A 525 -62.47 1.06 -2.88
C ALA A 525 -61.94 1.37 -1.47
N GLU A 526 -60.63 1.29 -1.30
CA GLU A 526 -59.94 1.62 -0.06
C GLU A 526 -59.30 3.02 -0.15
N PRO A 527 -59.06 3.71 0.99
CA PRO A 527 -58.24 4.91 1.00
C PRO A 527 -56.85 4.62 0.41
N LEU A 528 -56.28 5.60 -0.29
CA LEU A 528 -54.95 5.48 -0.87
C LEU A 528 -53.92 5.14 0.24
N PRO A 529 -53.10 4.07 0.10
CA PRO A 529 -52.07 3.72 1.08
C PRO A 529 -51.06 4.85 1.32
N GLU A 530 -50.46 4.90 2.53
CA GLU A 530 -49.36 5.82 2.82
C GLU A 530 -48.12 5.51 1.95
N ASP A 531 -47.44 6.56 1.50
CA ASP A 531 -46.23 6.50 0.65
C ASP A 531 -44.98 6.14 1.48
N LYS A 532 -44.92 4.88 1.96
CA LYS A 532 -43.71 4.29 2.56
C LYS A 532 -43.58 2.83 2.12
N PRO A 533 -42.40 2.38 1.65
CA PRO A 533 -42.17 0.96 1.39
C PRO A 533 -42.26 0.16 2.70
N ALA A 534 -42.62 -1.12 2.60
CA ALA A 534 -42.66 -2.02 3.75
C ALA A 534 -41.28 -2.11 4.40
N ILE A 535 -41.22 -1.87 5.72
CA ILE A 535 -39.97 -1.93 6.49
C ILE A 535 -39.67 -3.40 6.83
N PRO A 536 -38.53 -3.97 6.38
CA PRO A 536 -38.12 -5.32 6.76
C PRO A 536 -37.73 -5.38 8.24
N ASP A 537 -37.81 -6.59 8.82
CA ASP A 537 -37.36 -6.84 10.19
C ASP A 537 -35.86 -6.56 10.35
N ALA A 538 -35.44 -6.20 11.57
CA ALA A 538 -34.04 -5.93 11.85
C ALA A 538 -33.19 -7.20 11.77
N ILE A 539 -32.08 -7.13 11.04
CA ILE A 539 -31.06 -8.17 10.92
C ILE A 539 -29.73 -7.67 11.51
N SER A 540 -28.74 -8.57 11.65
CA SER A 540 -27.41 -8.17 12.10
C SER A 540 -26.68 -7.33 11.03
N VAL A 541 -25.71 -6.52 11.43
CA VAL A 541 -24.89 -5.75 10.47
C VAL A 541 -24.15 -6.68 9.52
N THR A 542 -23.68 -7.85 9.96
CA THR A 542 -23.06 -8.84 9.08
C THR A 542 -24.04 -9.38 8.03
N ASP A 543 -25.25 -9.75 8.42
CA ASP A 543 -26.27 -10.24 7.45
C ASP A 543 -26.66 -9.15 6.43
N ALA A 544 -26.74 -7.89 6.90
CA ALA A 544 -26.97 -6.75 6.02
C ALA A 544 -25.82 -6.58 5.01
N ARG A 545 -24.57 -6.76 5.43
CA ARG A 545 -23.40 -6.70 4.54
C ARG A 545 -23.39 -7.82 3.50
N GLU A 546 -23.84 -9.01 3.87
CA GLU A 546 -23.95 -10.18 2.98
C GLU A 546 -25.13 -10.11 2.00
N SER A 547 -26.07 -9.19 2.22
CA SER A 547 -27.19 -8.97 1.32
C SER A 547 -26.72 -8.45 -0.06
N ALA A 548 -27.49 -8.76 -1.11
CA ALA A 548 -27.20 -8.27 -2.46
C ALA A 548 -27.30 -6.73 -2.51
N ASP A 549 -26.47 -6.08 -3.32
CA ASP A 549 -26.58 -4.65 -3.57
C ASP A 549 -27.98 -4.30 -4.13
N GLY A 550 -28.54 -3.20 -3.65
CA GLY A 550 -29.92 -2.78 -3.94
C GLY A 550 -30.98 -3.34 -2.99
N THR A 551 -30.61 -4.23 -2.06
CA THR A 551 -31.54 -4.77 -1.06
C THR A 551 -31.86 -3.72 0.02
N LEU A 552 -33.15 -3.55 0.33
CA LEU A 552 -33.58 -2.77 1.49
C LEU A 552 -33.40 -3.61 2.75
N VAL A 553 -32.62 -3.12 3.72
CA VAL A 553 -32.31 -3.82 4.98
C VAL A 553 -32.62 -2.93 6.17
N THR A 554 -32.94 -3.54 7.31
CA THR A 554 -33.06 -2.84 8.60
C THR A 554 -31.97 -3.36 9.53
N VAL A 555 -31.19 -2.46 10.14
CA VAL A 555 -30.20 -2.81 11.16
C VAL A 555 -30.35 -1.90 12.39
N GLU A 556 -29.95 -2.41 13.55
CA GLU A 556 -29.82 -1.61 14.77
C GLU A 556 -28.39 -1.68 15.29
N GLY A 557 -27.78 -0.53 15.58
CA GLY A 557 -26.41 -0.47 16.10
C GLY A 557 -26.08 0.89 16.71
N THR A 558 -24.83 1.05 17.12
CA THR A 558 -24.31 2.27 17.74
C THR A 558 -23.43 3.05 16.77
N ILE A 559 -23.62 4.35 16.69
CA ILE A 559 -22.80 5.27 15.88
C ILE A 559 -21.40 5.38 16.49
N THR A 560 -20.35 5.12 15.70
CA THR A 560 -18.95 5.12 16.16
C THR A 560 -18.12 6.31 15.69
N SER A 561 -18.56 6.98 14.63
CA SER A 561 -17.96 8.22 14.14
C SER A 561 -18.96 9.36 14.19
N GLU A 562 -18.52 10.57 14.55
CA GLU A 562 -19.41 11.73 14.53
C GLU A 562 -19.95 11.99 13.11
N PRO A 563 -21.27 12.18 12.92
CA PRO A 563 -21.83 12.45 11.60
C PRO A 563 -21.14 13.61 10.87
N GLY A 564 -20.73 13.36 9.63
CA GLY A 564 -20.11 14.34 8.74
C GLY A 564 -18.59 14.36 8.72
N VAL A 565 -17.91 13.65 9.63
CA VAL A 565 -16.42 13.55 9.61
C VAL A 565 -15.88 12.83 8.38
N PHE A 566 -16.72 12.11 7.63
CA PHE A 566 -16.35 11.44 6.38
C PHE A 566 -17.18 11.87 5.15
N GLY A 567 -18.06 12.86 5.28
CA GLY A 567 -18.80 13.48 4.17
C GLY A 567 -20.32 13.42 4.32
N GLY A 568 -21.00 14.46 3.80
CA GLY A 568 -22.42 14.67 4.08
C GLY A 568 -22.67 14.77 5.58
N MET A 569 -23.76 14.16 6.06
CA MET A 569 -23.97 13.82 7.48
C MET A 569 -23.74 12.32 7.71
N GLY A 570 -22.95 11.64 6.88
CA GLY A 570 -22.71 10.20 7.00
C GLY A 570 -21.89 9.82 8.24
N PHE A 571 -22.05 8.57 8.69
CA PHE A 571 -21.37 8.04 9.88
C PHE A 571 -21.17 6.53 9.80
N TYR A 572 -20.22 5.99 10.57
CA TYR A 572 -20.10 4.56 10.81
C TYR A 572 -21.00 4.12 11.97
N LEU A 573 -21.57 2.93 11.79
CA LEU A 573 -22.49 2.25 12.67
C LEU A 573 -21.94 0.84 12.89
N GLN A 574 -22.02 0.32 14.12
CA GLN A 574 -21.72 -1.09 14.36
C GLN A 574 -22.61 -1.72 15.43
N ASP A 575 -22.74 -3.04 15.36
CA ASP A 575 -23.32 -3.88 16.39
C ASP A 575 -22.27 -4.89 16.91
N ALA A 576 -22.72 -5.98 17.56
CA ALA A 576 -21.81 -7.03 18.01
C ALA A 576 -21.21 -7.86 16.85
N SER A 577 -21.90 -7.93 15.71
CA SER A 577 -21.55 -8.74 14.55
C SER A 577 -20.56 -8.05 13.60
N GLY A 578 -20.75 -6.76 13.32
CA GLY A 578 -20.06 -6.08 12.22
C GLY A 578 -20.24 -4.57 12.25
N GLY A 579 -19.59 -3.89 11.30
CA GLY A 579 -19.73 -2.45 11.09
C GLY A 579 -20.04 -2.10 9.63
N THR A 580 -20.67 -0.95 9.42
CA THR A 580 -20.99 -0.45 8.08
C THR A 580 -20.99 1.07 8.07
N TYR A 581 -20.69 1.64 6.90
CA TYR A 581 -20.89 3.08 6.70
C TYR A 581 -22.37 3.36 6.40
N VAL A 582 -22.87 4.49 6.87
CA VAL A 582 -24.23 5.00 6.59
C VAL A 582 -24.10 6.33 5.87
N TYR A 583 -24.55 6.38 4.62
CA TYR A 583 -24.58 7.60 3.81
C TYR A 583 -25.95 8.27 3.91
N GLN A 584 -25.99 9.42 4.61
CA GLN A 584 -27.24 10.12 4.91
C GLN A 584 -26.99 11.62 5.19
N ASN A 585 -28.06 12.44 5.22
CA ASN A 585 -27.98 13.90 5.37
C ASN A 585 -28.85 14.49 6.51
N GLU A 586 -29.53 13.67 7.30
CA GLU A 586 -30.28 14.12 8.49
C GLU A 586 -29.33 14.55 9.61
N ALA A 587 -29.71 15.61 10.32
CA ALA A 587 -29.01 16.12 11.50
C ALA A 587 -29.63 15.61 12.81
N GLY A 588 -28.94 15.82 13.94
CA GLY A 588 -29.45 15.47 15.28
C GLY A 588 -29.00 14.10 15.82
N TYR A 589 -28.09 13.44 15.11
CA TYR A 589 -27.44 12.20 15.55
C TYR A 589 -25.99 12.48 15.94
N HIS A 590 -25.49 11.74 16.92
CA HIS A 590 -24.14 11.90 17.46
C HIS A 590 -23.46 10.55 17.68
N LYS A 591 -22.13 10.56 17.76
CA LYS A 591 -21.36 9.40 18.21
C LYS A 591 -21.91 8.90 19.56
N GLY A 592 -22.11 7.59 19.68
CA GLY A 592 -22.68 6.94 20.85
C GLY A 592 -24.20 6.82 20.84
N ASP A 593 -24.90 7.38 19.84
CA ASP A 593 -26.32 7.12 19.67
C ASP A 593 -26.55 5.69 19.17
N LYS A 594 -27.56 5.02 19.75
CA LYS A 594 -28.09 3.77 19.21
C LYS A 594 -29.21 4.11 18.25
N VAL A 595 -29.11 3.62 17.02
CA VAL A 595 -30.07 3.91 15.95
C VAL A 595 -30.55 2.64 15.27
N GLN A 596 -31.84 2.62 14.93
CA GLN A 596 -32.42 1.68 14.00
C GLN A 596 -32.58 2.38 12.65
N ILE A 597 -31.97 1.81 11.61
CA ILE A 597 -31.98 2.34 10.25
C ILE A 597 -32.50 1.31 9.28
N THR A 598 -33.40 1.75 8.39
CA THR A 598 -33.84 1.02 7.21
C THR A 598 -33.34 1.75 5.98
N ALA A 599 -32.46 1.12 5.20
CA ALA A 599 -31.74 1.75 4.11
C ALA A 599 -31.37 0.72 3.03
N VAL A 600 -31.02 1.20 1.84
CA VAL A 600 -30.58 0.35 0.73
C VAL A 600 -29.11 -0.01 0.95
N LYS A 601 -28.78 -1.30 0.95
CA LYS A 601 -27.38 -1.75 0.97
C LYS A 601 -26.74 -1.55 -0.40
N LYS A 602 -25.52 -1.01 -0.43
CA LYS A 602 -24.73 -0.81 -1.65
C LYS A 602 -23.25 -1.05 -1.37
N THR A 603 -22.49 -1.34 -2.41
CA THR A 603 -21.03 -1.32 -2.38
C THR A 603 -20.52 -0.15 -3.23
N TYR A 604 -19.82 0.79 -2.61
CA TYR A 604 -19.27 1.97 -3.28
C TYR A 604 -17.77 2.12 -3.00
N ASN A 605 -16.96 2.22 -4.07
CA ASN A 605 -15.49 2.22 -3.96
C ASN A 605 -14.95 1.07 -3.09
N SER A 606 -15.55 -0.12 -3.21
CA SER A 606 -15.29 -1.32 -2.40
C SER A 606 -15.81 -1.29 -0.95
N GLU A 607 -16.31 -0.15 -0.45
CA GLU A 607 -16.87 -0.04 0.90
C GLU A 607 -18.35 -0.46 0.92
N VAL A 608 -18.73 -1.29 1.89
CA VAL A 608 -20.15 -1.62 2.12
C VAL A 608 -20.80 -0.47 2.88
N GLU A 609 -21.87 0.07 2.30
CA GLU A 609 -22.60 1.21 2.83
C GLU A 609 -24.11 0.97 2.82
N LEU A 610 -24.79 1.66 3.74
CA LEU A 610 -26.24 1.83 3.76
C LEU A 610 -26.57 3.23 3.25
N THR A 611 -27.25 3.33 2.13
CA THR A 611 -27.62 4.59 1.47
C THR A 611 -29.13 4.76 1.41
N ASP A 612 -29.57 5.99 1.14
CA ASP A 612 -30.97 6.34 0.88
C ASP A 612 -31.92 5.85 1.98
N PRO A 613 -31.71 6.28 3.25
CA PRO A 613 -32.51 5.79 4.36
C PRO A 613 -33.99 6.07 4.16
N VAL A 614 -34.79 5.02 4.30
CA VAL A 614 -36.26 5.08 4.33
C VAL A 614 -36.76 5.42 5.74
N SER A 615 -36.02 4.99 6.76
CA SER A 615 -36.29 5.27 8.16
C SER A 615 -34.97 5.34 8.94
N LEU A 616 -34.78 6.36 9.76
CA LEU A 616 -33.70 6.46 10.72
C LEU A 616 -34.30 6.91 12.06
N LYS A 617 -34.11 6.10 13.11
CA LYS A 617 -34.71 6.34 14.42
C LYS A 617 -33.67 6.14 15.51
N LYS A 618 -33.54 7.14 16.38
CA LYS A 618 -32.77 7.00 17.63
C LYS A 618 -33.52 6.09 18.60
N THR A 619 -32.91 4.98 18.99
CA THR A 619 -33.46 3.99 19.93
C THR A 619 -32.79 4.02 21.30
N GLY A 620 -31.67 4.73 21.45
CA GLY A 620 -30.99 4.90 22.73
C GLY A 620 -29.59 5.51 22.61
N THR A 621 -28.73 5.22 23.59
CA THR A 621 -27.30 5.53 23.58
C THR A 621 -26.49 4.34 24.12
N ALA A 622 -25.27 4.16 23.63
CA ALA A 622 -24.33 3.13 24.06
C ALA A 622 -22.88 3.56 23.76
N SER A 623 -21.91 2.99 24.46
CA SER A 623 -20.49 3.10 24.08
C SER A 623 -20.06 1.88 23.28
N VAL A 624 -19.06 2.07 22.42
CA VAL A 624 -18.41 0.99 21.68
C VAL A 624 -16.92 1.04 22.02
N ASP A 625 -16.44 -0.03 22.62
CA ASP A 625 -15.00 -0.21 22.85
C ASP A 625 -14.33 -0.76 21.59
N PRO A 626 -13.15 -0.24 21.20
CA PRO A 626 -12.43 -0.74 20.05
C PRO A 626 -11.96 -2.18 20.27
N ARG A 627 -11.95 -2.98 19.20
CA ARG A 627 -11.43 -4.37 19.25
C ARG A 627 -9.99 -4.40 18.76
N VAL A 628 -9.09 -5.03 19.53
CA VAL A 628 -7.72 -5.29 19.07
C VAL A 628 -7.75 -6.28 17.90
N GLN A 629 -7.01 -5.98 16.84
CA GLN A 629 -6.92 -6.78 15.62
C GLN A 629 -5.48 -6.76 15.09
N ASP A 630 -5.11 -7.80 14.34
CA ASP A 630 -3.77 -7.89 13.74
C ASP A 630 -3.65 -7.07 12.43
N ALA A 631 -4.78 -6.83 11.74
CA ALA A 631 -4.81 -6.11 10.48
C ALA A 631 -6.22 -5.56 10.14
N VAL A 632 -6.26 -4.60 9.21
CA VAL A 632 -7.50 -4.18 8.53
C VAL A 632 -7.84 -5.20 7.43
N ASN A 633 -9.07 -5.70 7.39
CA ASN A 633 -9.51 -6.69 6.39
C ASN A 633 -11.02 -6.63 6.15
N ASN A 634 -11.55 -7.53 5.31
CA ASN A 634 -12.97 -7.57 4.97
C ASN A 634 -13.88 -7.91 6.17
N GLU A 635 -13.40 -8.76 7.08
CA GLU A 635 -14.18 -9.29 8.21
C GLU A 635 -14.43 -8.19 9.25
N ASN A 636 -13.46 -7.30 9.45
CA ASN A 636 -13.58 -6.19 10.40
C ASN A 636 -13.93 -4.83 9.78
N GLN A 637 -14.22 -4.79 8.48
CA GLN A 637 -14.61 -3.57 7.78
C GLN A 637 -15.80 -2.88 8.47
N GLY A 638 -15.70 -1.55 8.59
CA GLY A 638 -16.68 -0.67 9.23
C GLY A 638 -16.64 -0.68 10.76
N GLN A 639 -15.83 -1.53 11.38
CA GLN A 639 -15.70 -1.61 12.84
C GLN A 639 -14.62 -0.67 13.37
N LEU A 640 -14.81 -0.19 14.59
CA LEU A 640 -13.77 0.48 15.37
C LEU A 640 -12.78 -0.56 15.93
N ILE A 641 -11.53 -0.49 15.49
CA ILE A 641 -10.48 -1.43 15.87
C ILE A 641 -9.22 -0.72 16.37
N THR A 642 -8.37 -1.44 17.11
CA THR A 642 -7.04 -1.00 17.52
C THR A 642 -5.99 -1.93 16.90
N LEU A 643 -5.00 -1.35 16.23
CA LEU A 643 -3.79 -2.03 15.80
C LEU A 643 -2.65 -1.61 16.71
N GLU A 644 -1.92 -2.58 17.27
CA GLU A 644 -0.89 -2.34 18.28
C GLU A 644 0.52 -2.45 17.72
N ASN A 645 1.45 -1.73 18.35
CA ASN A 645 2.90 -1.82 18.11
C ASN A 645 3.31 -1.55 16.66
N LEU A 646 2.57 -0.70 15.95
CA LEU A 646 2.85 -0.34 14.57
C LEU A 646 4.01 0.64 14.48
N LYS A 647 4.96 0.41 13.57
CA LYS A 647 6.02 1.36 13.25
C LYS A 647 5.63 2.23 12.07
N ILE A 648 5.61 3.55 12.26
CA ILE A 648 5.36 4.49 11.15
C ILE A 648 6.53 4.41 10.16
N VAL A 649 6.24 4.06 8.91
CA VAL A 649 7.23 3.87 7.83
C VAL A 649 7.47 5.18 7.10
N LYS A 650 6.40 5.80 6.59
CA LYS A 650 6.47 7.02 5.78
C LYS A 650 5.17 7.82 5.87
N TYR A 651 5.28 9.13 5.65
CA TYR A 651 4.16 10.04 5.51
C TYR A 651 4.02 10.48 4.05
N ASP A 652 2.79 10.53 3.57
CA ASP A 652 2.43 11.20 2.32
C ASP A 652 1.88 12.60 2.68
N PRO A 653 2.29 13.67 1.96
CA PRO A 653 1.91 15.04 2.31
C PRO A 653 0.41 15.29 2.20
N ALA A 654 -0.09 16.22 3.02
CA ALA A 654 -1.49 16.62 2.97
C ALA A 654 -1.86 17.32 1.67
N ASN A 655 -3.06 16.98 1.16
CA ASN A 655 -3.65 17.67 0.03
C ASN A 655 -4.31 19.00 0.46
N GLY A 656 -4.87 19.76 -0.49
CA GLY A 656 -5.52 21.05 -0.22
C GLY A 656 -6.70 21.02 0.75
N SER A 657 -7.23 19.84 1.10
CA SER A 657 -8.30 19.65 2.10
C SER A 657 -7.77 19.30 3.50
N GLY A 658 -6.46 19.23 3.70
CA GLY A 658 -5.84 18.76 4.94
C GLY A 658 -5.87 17.25 5.12
N THR A 659 -6.39 16.50 4.15
CA THR A 659 -6.41 15.03 4.16
C THR A 659 -5.05 14.49 3.74
N PHE A 660 -4.55 13.50 4.47
CA PHE A 660 -3.27 12.84 4.20
C PHE A 660 -3.31 11.37 4.62
N GLN A 661 -2.19 10.68 4.41
CA GLN A 661 -2.05 9.31 4.85
C GLN A 661 -0.61 9.01 5.26
N PHE A 662 -0.42 7.94 6.00
CA PHE A 662 0.89 7.38 6.28
C PHE A 662 0.82 5.86 6.27
N THR A 663 1.96 5.22 6.02
CA THR A 663 2.09 3.77 6.09
C THR A 663 2.67 3.40 7.44
N ALA A 664 2.07 2.43 8.12
CA ALA A 664 2.59 1.88 9.36
C ALA A 664 2.71 0.35 9.26
N ALA A 665 3.80 -0.23 9.73
CA ALA A 665 4.08 -1.66 9.64
C ALA A 665 3.93 -2.32 11.01
N SER A 666 3.25 -3.46 11.04
CA SER A 666 3.22 -4.35 12.22
C SER A 666 4.62 -4.92 12.54
N PRO A 667 4.83 -5.51 13.73
CA PRO A 667 6.08 -6.21 14.06
C PRO A 667 6.45 -7.34 13.06
N GLU A 668 5.45 -7.92 12.39
CA GLU A 668 5.63 -8.92 11.32
C GLU A 668 5.99 -8.32 9.95
N GLY A 669 6.03 -6.99 9.83
CA GLY A 669 6.33 -6.28 8.59
C GLY A 669 5.14 -6.09 7.65
N LYS A 670 3.92 -6.43 8.06
CA LYS A 670 2.71 -6.15 7.26
C LYS A 670 2.37 -4.66 7.33
N GLU A 671 2.32 -4.00 6.19
CA GLU A 671 2.00 -2.58 6.07
C GLU A 671 0.48 -2.33 6.07
N THR A 672 0.06 -1.30 6.81
CA THR A 672 -1.30 -0.78 6.84
C THR A 672 -1.28 0.69 6.42
N ILE A 673 -2.21 1.08 5.54
CA ILE A 673 -2.45 2.48 5.20
C ILE A 673 -3.30 3.09 6.31
N VAL A 674 -2.82 4.17 6.93
CA VAL A 674 -3.57 4.96 7.89
C VAL A 674 -3.99 6.25 7.20
N ARG A 675 -5.30 6.41 6.99
CA ARG A 675 -5.90 7.53 6.26
C ARG A 675 -6.43 8.56 7.27
N ILE A 676 -5.88 9.77 7.22
CA ILE A 676 -6.29 10.88 8.06
C ILE A 676 -7.17 11.82 7.24
N ASP A 677 -8.46 11.84 7.55
CA ASP A 677 -9.42 12.73 6.90
C ASP A 677 -9.30 14.16 7.45
N GLY A 678 -9.17 15.16 6.59
CA GLY A 678 -8.98 16.56 7.00
C GLY A 678 -10.11 17.09 7.91
N ARG A 679 -11.31 16.51 7.85
CA ARG A 679 -12.46 16.90 8.68
C ARG A 679 -12.37 16.42 10.13
N THR A 680 -11.46 15.48 10.44
CA THR A 680 -11.17 15.05 11.82
C THR A 680 -10.43 16.12 12.63
N GLY A 681 -9.87 17.13 11.96
CA GLY A 681 -9.06 18.18 12.59
C GLY A 681 -7.63 17.74 12.94
N ILE A 682 -7.24 16.51 12.59
CA ILE A 682 -5.87 16.03 12.78
C ILE A 682 -4.96 16.73 11.76
N SER A 683 -4.01 17.53 12.26
CA SER A 683 -3.04 18.27 11.43
C SER A 683 -1.83 17.41 11.05
N TYR A 684 -1.42 17.47 9.78
CA TYR A 684 -0.20 16.81 9.29
C TYR A 684 1.04 17.24 10.07
N ASP A 685 1.25 18.55 10.23
CA ASP A 685 2.41 19.10 10.94
C ASP A 685 2.41 18.68 12.41
N ARG A 686 1.23 18.70 13.05
CA ARG A 686 1.12 18.29 14.46
C ARG A 686 1.40 16.80 14.63
N LEU A 687 0.86 15.96 13.75
CA LEU A 687 1.04 14.51 13.84
C LEU A 687 2.49 14.10 13.57
N THR A 688 3.10 14.65 12.52
CA THR A 688 4.52 14.38 12.19
C THR A 688 5.49 14.89 13.25
N GLN A 689 5.15 15.97 13.95
CA GLN A 689 5.91 16.46 15.10
C GLN A 689 5.82 15.52 16.31
N LEU A 690 4.62 14.99 16.61
CA LEU A 690 4.41 14.09 17.74
C LEU A 690 4.95 12.68 17.46
N TYR A 691 4.78 12.20 16.23
CA TYR A 691 5.10 10.84 15.81
C TYR A 691 5.88 10.86 14.49
N PRO A 692 7.16 11.26 14.47
CA PRO A 692 7.99 11.23 13.27
C PRO A 692 8.13 9.81 12.70
N ALA A 693 8.48 9.68 11.42
CA ALA A 693 8.74 8.38 10.80
C ALA A 693 9.76 7.57 11.64
N GLY A 694 9.45 6.30 11.89
CA GLY A 694 10.16 5.42 12.81
C GLY A 694 9.51 5.29 14.19
N SER A 695 8.56 6.16 14.56
CA SER A 695 7.82 6.06 15.82
C SER A 695 6.99 4.78 15.89
N GLN A 696 6.94 4.16 17.06
CA GLN A 696 6.08 3.01 17.35
C GLN A 696 4.79 3.52 18.00
N VAL A 697 3.63 3.10 17.49
CA VAL A 697 2.32 3.63 17.89
C VAL A 697 1.26 2.53 17.94
N ASN A 698 0.30 2.70 18.86
CA ASN A 698 -0.98 2.03 18.84
C ASN A 698 -1.99 2.96 18.15
N ILE A 699 -2.73 2.44 17.18
CA ILE A 699 -3.65 3.23 16.37
C ILE A 699 -5.04 2.64 16.48
N THR A 700 -5.97 3.42 17.03
CA THR A 700 -7.40 3.13 17.00
C THR A 700 -8.06 3.88 15.84
N GLY A 701 -8.94 3.23 15.11
CA GLY A 701 -9.65 3.84 13.99
C GLY A 701 -10.70 2.94 13.40
N ILE A 702 -11.45 3.46 12.44
CA ILE A 702 -12.41 2.67 11.67
C ILE A 702 -11.67 1.86 10.61
N SER A 703 -11.84 0.55 10.62
CA SER A 703 -11.41 -0.34 9.55
C SER A 703 -12.24 -0.04 8.29
N SER A 704 -11.60 0.27 7.17
CA SER A 704 -12.26 0.68 5.93
C SER A 704 -11.50 0.15 4.72
N ILE A 705 -12.11 0.26 3.55
CA ILE A 705 -11.50 -0.04 2.25
C ILE A 705 -11.87 1.08 1.28
N PHE A 706 -10.96 1.42 0.38
CA PHE A 706 -11.24 2.38 -0.67
C PHE A 706 -10.51 1.96 -1.95
N ASN A 707 -11.26 1.78 -3.05
CA ASN A 707 -10.75 1.33 -4.34
C ASN A 707 -9.86 0.08 -4.23
N GLY A 708 -10.33 -0.91 -3.47
CA GLY A 708 -9.61 -2.18 -3.23
C GLY A 708 -8.50 -2.14 -2.18
N ALA A 709 -8.15 -0.97 -1.62
CA ALA A 709 -7.10 -0.84 -0.62
C ALA A 709 -7.67 -0.72 0.81
N TYR A 710 -7.31 -1.64 1.70
CA TYR A 710 -7.66 -1.57 3.11
C TYR A 710 -6.90 -0.44 3.81
N GLN A 711 -7.62 0.29 4.66
CA GLN A 711 -7.09 1.45 5.38
C GLN A 711 -7.74 1.58 6.76
N LEU A 712 -6.97 2.10 7.72
CA LEU A 712 -7.46 2.47 9.04
C LEU A 712 -7.72 3.97 9.10
N LYS A 713 -8.87 4.40 9.62
CA LYS A 713 -9.29 5.82 9.71
C LYS A 713 -9.45 6.27 11.16
N PRO A 714 -8.39 6.82 11.79
CA PRO A 714 -8.49 7.49 13.08
C PRO A 714 -9.49 8.65 13.05
N LEU A 715 -10.25 8.81 14.14
CA LEU A 715 -11.29 9.83 14.33
C LEU A 715 -10.77 11.06 15.08
N SER A 716 -9.69 10.91 15.85
CA SER A 716 -9.02 12.01 16.56
C SER A 716 -7.55 11.68 16.81
N ILE A 717 -6.75 12.68 17.20
CA ILE A 717 -5.31 12.49 17.43
C ILE A 717 -5.03 11.63 18.67
N GLU A 718 -5.93 11.62 19.66
CA GLU A 718 -5.83 10.82 20.88
C GLU A 718 -5.94 9.32 20.60
N GLN A 719 -6.43 8.93 19.43
CA GLN A 719 -6.47 7.55 18.97
C GLN A 719 -5.14 7.06 18.37
N ILE A 720 -4.15 7.94 18.26
CA ILE A 720 -2.77 7.59 17.93
C ILE A 720 -1.95 7.85 19.19
N GLN A 721 -1.42 6.78 19.77
CA GLN A 721 -0.67 6.83 21.02
C GLN A 721 0.69 6.19 20.80
N SER A 722 1.73 6.72 21.42
CA SER A 722 3.03 6.02 21.46
C SER A 722 2.83 4.61 21.99
N ALA A 723 3.32 3.63 21.23
CA ALA A 723 3.45 2.28 21.74
C ALA A 723 4.59 2.26 22.75
N ASP A 724 4.46 1.38 23.73
CA ASP A 724 5.55 1.13 24.66
C ASP A 724 6.73 0.50 23.91
N SER A 725 7.92 1.04 24.17
CA SER A 725 9.18 0.65 23.53
C SER A 725 10.28 0.35 24.54
N ALA A 726 9.99 0.50 25.83
CA ALA A 726 10.94 0.20 26.89
C ALA A 726 10.73 -1.25 27.30
N PRO A 727 11.73 -2.14 27.19
CA PRO A 727 11.58 -3.48 27.73
C PRO A 727 11.51 -3.43 29.27
N PRO A 728 10.87 -4.43 29.90
CA PRO A 728 10.89 -4.56 31.35
C PRO A 728 12.31 -4.68 31.90
N VAL A 729 12.48 -4.30 33.16
CA VAL A 729 13.73 -4.55 33.89
C VAL A 729 13.50 -5.63 34.94
N THR A 730 14.14 -6.78 34.74
CA THR A 730 14.15 -7.84 35.76
C THR A 730 15.27 -7.64 36.77
N SER A 731 14.92 -7.78 38.04
CA SER A 731 15.80 -7.91 39.19
C SER A 731 15.65 -9.32 39.78
N VAL A 732 16.70 -9.82 40.44
CA VAL A 732 16.69 -11.14 41.08
C VAL A 732 16.96 -11.04 42.56
N THR A 733 16.33 -11.92 43.32
CA THR A 733 16.68 -12.22 44.71
C THR A 733 17.04 -13.69 44.83
N SER A 734 17.91 -14.04 45.77
CA SER A 734 18.46 -15.39 45.91
C SER A 734 18.38 -15.85 47.36
N SER A 735 18.03 -17.13 47.58
CA SER A 735 18.12 -17.76 48.91
C SER A 735 19.57 -18.04 49.34
N GLY A 736 20.50 -18.11 48.38
CA GLY A 736 21.92 -18.37 48.60
C GLY A 736 22.83 -17.28 48.03
N LYS A 737 24.13 -17.54 48.08
CA LYS A 737 25.18 -16.65 47.57
C LYS A 737 25.26 -16.74 46.04
N LEU A 738 25.45 -15.59 45.40
CA LEU A 738 25.63 -15.46 43.95
C LEU A 738 27.05 -14.99 43.62
N GLY A 739 27.54 -15.40 42.46
CA GLY A 739 28.79 -14.90 41.89
C GLY A 739 29.88 -15.96 41.75
N ALA A 740 30.86 -15.65 40.91
CA ALA A 740 32.02 -16.51 40.70
C ALA A 740 32.86 -16.61 41.98
N GLY A 741 33.35 -17.80 42.29
CA GLY A 741 34.22 -18.05 43.45
C GLY A 741 33.48 -18.19 44.79
N VAL A 742 32.15 -18.26 44.78
CA VAL A 742 31.36 -18.38 46.00
C VAL A 742 30.43 -19.58 45.90
N TYR A 743 30.66 -20.58 46.75
CA TYR A 743 29.90 -21.83 46.75
C TYR A 743 28.76 -21.82 47.79
N ASN A 744 27.72 -22.59 47.48
CA ASN A 744 26.57 -22.88 48.33
C ASN A 744 26.54 -24.37 48.66
N LYS A 745 26.10 -24.72 49.87
CA LYS A 745 26.01 -26.11 50.36
C LYS A 745 24.64 -26.75 50.20
N GLU A 746 23.73 -26.04 49.58
CA GLU A 746 22.32 -26.43 49.43
C GLU A 746 21.74 -25.81 48.16
N THR A 747 20.55 -26.28 47.78
CA THR A 747 19.81 -25.77 46.62
C THR A 747 19.56 -24.26 46.76
N VAL A 748 19.86 -23.51 45.70
CA VAL A 748 19.64 -22.07 45.64
C VAL A 748 18.38 -21.77 44.83
N GLN A 749 17.47 -20.97 45.39
CA GLN A 749 16.29 -20.47 44.70
C GLN A 749 16.54 -19.06 44.19
N ILE A 750 16.40 -18.84 42.88
CA ILE A 750 16.47 -17.53 42.23
C ILE A 750 15.06 -17.05 41.92
N ALA A 751 14.57 -16.05 42.65
CA ALA A 751 13.28 -15.42 42.39
C ALA A 751 13.46 -14.21 41.46
N PHE A 752 12.57 -14.09 40.48
CA PHE A 752 12.61 -13.03 39.48
C PHE A 752 11.49 -12.00 39.72
N SER A 753 11.85 -10.72 39.71
CA SER A 753 10.90 -9.61 39.81
C SER A 753 11.14 -8.65 38.67
N ALA A 754 10.24 -8.66 37.69
CA ALA A 754 10.24 -7.76 36.55
C ALA A 754 9.34 -6.56 36.81
N ASN A 755 9.79 -5.37 36.37
CA ASN A 755 9.02 -4.14 36.45
C ASN A 755 9.13 -3.40 35.12
N ASP A 756 7.99 -2.96 34.61
CA ASP A 756 7.87 -2.26 33.33
C ASP A 756 7.67 -0.74 33.49
N GLY A 757 7.74 -0.23 34.72
CA GLY A 757 7.64 1.20 35.01
C GLY A 757 6.30 1.80 34.55
N SER A 758 6.37 2.73 33.59
CA SER A 758 5.21 3.35 32.96
C SER A 758 4.77 2.66 31.65
N GLY A 759 5.35 1.49 31.34
CA GLY A 759 5.04 0.69 30.17
C GLY A 759 3.72 -0.06 30.26
N THR A 760 3.54 -1.03 29.37
CA THR A 760 2.31 -1.82 29.20
C THR A 760 2.13 -2.88 30.27
N GLY A 761 3.15 -3.18 31.07
CA GLY A 761 3.15 -4.19 32.11
C GLY A 761 3.84 -5.48 31.65
N VAL A 762 4.30 -6.28 32.62
CA VAL A 762 5.06 -7.50 32.34
C VAL A 762 4.12 -8.62 31.86
N ALA A 763 4.37 -9.15 30.67
CA ALA A 763 3.66 -10.31 30.13
C ALA A 763 4.19 -11.63 30.73
N ARG A 764 5.51 -11.83 30.72
CA ARG A 764 6.16 -13.03 31.29
C ARG A 764 7.65 -12.82 31.55
N THR A 765 8.20 -13.63 32.46
CA THR A 765 9.64 -13.78 32.68
C THR A 765 10.05 -15.21 32.33
N GLU A 766 11.14 -15.36 31.59
CA GLU A 766 11.73 -16.65 31.23
C GLU A 766 13.15 -16.75 31.79
N TYR A 767 13.56 -17.97 32.15
CA TYR A 767 14.93 -18.28 32.55
C TYR A 767 15.40 -19.58 31.90
N ARG A 768 16.72 -19.78 31.84
CA ARG A 768 17.34 -21.07 31.50
C ARG A 768 18.58 -21.28 32.35
N VAL A 769 18.95 -22.55 32.52
CA VAL A 769 20.13 -22.96 33.31
C VAL A 769 21.12 -23.62 32.37
N ASN A 770 22.40 -23.23 32.46
CA ASN A 770 23.52 -23.83 31.74
C ASN A 770 23.31 -23.93 30.21
N GLY A 771 22.66 -22.91 29.62
CA GLY A 771 22.38 -22.88 28.18
C GLY A 771 21.28 -23.83 27.70
N GLY A 772 20.49 -24.41 28.61
CA GLY A 772 19.32 -25.24 28.29
C GLY A 772 18.15 -24.47 27.66
N GLU A 773 16.98 -25.11 27.61
CA GLU A 773 15.76 -24.50 27.07
C GLU A 773 15.22 -23.37 27.96
N TRP A 774 14.65 -22.34 27.31
CA TRP A 774 13.96 -21.25 28.02
C TRP A 774 12.67 -21.76 28.68
N THR A 775 12.54 -21.53 29.98
CA THR A 775 11.40 -21.93 30.80
C THR A 775 10.72 -20.69 31.37
N VAL A 776 9.40 -20.61 31.28
CA VAL A 776 8.61 -19.52 31.91
C VAL A 776 8.67 -19.66 33.44
N SER A 777 9.02 -18.58 34.12
CA SER A 777 9.10 -18.53 35.58
C SER A 777 7.71 -18.53 36.21
N ASN A 778 7.49 -19.44 37.16
CA ASN A 778 6.30 -19.49 38.03
C ASN A 778 6.62 -19.03 39.47
N GLY A 779 7.66 -18.21 39.66
CA GLY A 779 8.10 -17.67 40.95
C GLY A 779 9.61 -17.68 41.10
N TYR A 780 10.21 -18.87 41.20
CA TYR A 780 11.66 -19.03 41.32
C TYR A 780 12.21 -20.20 40.49
N ALA A 781 13.49 -20.11 40.13
CA ALA A 781 14.28 -21.21 39.59
C ALA A 781 15.06 -21.89 40.73
N ALA A 782 14.88 -23.20 40.91
CA ALA A 782 15.65 -23.98 41.87
C ALA A 782 16.91 -24.56 41.19
N ILE A 783 18.08 -24.22 41.71
CA ILE A 783 19.37 -24.72 41.24
C ILE A 783 19.86 -25.75 42.25
N SER A 784 19.76 -27.03 41.88
CA SER A 784 20.15 -28.17 42.71
C SER A 784 21.39 -28.90 42.19
N ASP A 785 21.74 -28.69 40.92
CA ASP A 785 22.87 -29.36 40.29
C ASP A 785 24.17 -28.80 40.85
N GLU A 786 25.08 -29.68 41.23
CA GLU A 786 26.40 -29.30 41.73
C GLU A 786 27.29 -28.75 40.61
N GLY A 787 28.31 -27.97 41.01
CA GLY A 787 29.24 -27.33 40.11
C GLY A 787 28.87 -25.88 39.81
N LYS A 788 29.35 -25.39 38.65
CA LYS A 788 29.31 -23.96 38.28
C LYS A 788 28.11 -23.70 37.37
N ASN A 789 26.98 -23.33 37.95
CA ASN A 789 25.77 -23.05 37.19
C ASN A 789 25.68 -21.59 36.75
N ILE A 790 25.14 -21.39 35.55
CA ILE A 790 24.77 -20.08 35.02
C ILE A 790 23.26 -20.07 34.82
N VAL A 791 22.59 -19.10 35.45
CA VAL A 791 21.16 -18.84 35.25
C VAL A 791 21.04 -17.59 34.39
N GLU A 792 20.51 -17.75 33.19
CA GLU A 792 20.19 -16.65 32.28
C GLU A 792 18.69 -16.36 32.34
N PHE A 793 18.31 -15.09 32.26
CA PHE A 793 16.91 -14.68 32.35
C PHE A 793 16.61 -13.45 31.48
N ARG A 794 15.33 -13.34 31.08
CA ARG A 794 14.77 -12.21 30.33
C ARG A 794 13.26 -12.09 30.59
N SER A 795 12.71 -10.90 30.42
CA SER A 795 11.29 -10.60 30.52
C SER A 795 10.76 -9.93 29.26
N TYR A 796 9.45 -10.12 29.06
CA TYR A 796 8.64 -9.57 27.99
C TYR A 796 7.56 -8.69 28.62
N ASP A 797 7.29 -7.53 28.05
CA ASP A 797 6.09 -6.75 28.35
C ASP A 797 4.89 -7.21 27.49
N LEU A 798 3.73 -6.58 27.70
CA LEU A 798 2.53 -6.80 26.89
C LEU A 798 2.64 -6.19 25.47
N ALA A 799 3.56 -5.23 25.25
CA ALA A 799 3.88 -4.67 23.94
C ALA A 799 4.84 -5.54 23.10
N GLY A 800 5.38 -6.62 23.67
CA GLY A 800 6.32 -7.53 23.02
C GLY A 800 7.79 -7.09 23.09
N ASN A 801 8.15 -6.02 23.81
CA ASN A 801 9.54 -5.65 24.03
C ASN A 801 10.22 -6.67 24.94
N VAL A 802 11.46 -7.02 24.60
CA VAL A 802 12.24 -8.05 25.29
C VAL A 802 13.47 -7.41 25.92
N GLU A 803 13.68 -7.65 27.21
CA GLU A 803 14.92 -7.20 27.85
C GLU A 803 16.14 -7.97 27.34
N SER A 804 17.32 -7.35 27.40
CA SER A 804 18.56 -8.06 27.10
C SER A 804 18.81 -9.18 28.11
N VAL A 805 19.29 -10.33 27.63
CA VAL A 805 19.57 -11.48 28.49
C VAL A 805 20.56 -11.10 29.59
N LYS A 806 20.13 -11.25 30.84
CA LYS A 806 20.96 -11.08 32.04
C LYS A 806 21.35 -12.45 32.57
N SER A 807 22.42 -12.50 33.36
CA SER A 807 22.86 -13.76 33.98
C SER A 807 23.33 -13.57 35.42
N VAL A 808 23.18 -14.63 36.20
CA VAL A 808 23.82 -14.80 37.52
C VAL A 808 24.50 -16.15 37.60
N GLN A 809 25.58 -16.22 38.37
CA GLN A 809 26.29 -17.47 38.63
C GLN A 809 25.91 -18.03 39.99
N VAL A 810 25.64 -19.34 40.02
CA VAL A 810 25.27 -20.09 41.22
C VAL A 810 26.18 -21.31 41.29
N TRP A 811 27.19 -21.25 42.16
CA TRP A 811 28.10 -22.39 42.34
C TRP A 811 27.64 -23.20 43.55
N ILE A 812 27.53 -24.52 43.38
CA ILE A 812 27.01 -25.43 44.39
C ILE A 812 28.03 -26.55 44.62
N ASP A 813 28.30 -26.82 45.89
CA ASP A 813 29.07 -27.96 46.34
C ASP A 813 28.50 -28.42 47.69
N MET A 814 27.83 -29.57 47.70
CA MET A 814 27.16 -30.13 48.86
C MET A 814 27.98 -31.26 49.51
N HIS A 815 29.15 -31.61 48.94
CA HIS A 815 29.95 -32.73 49.40
C HIS A 815 31.13 -32.25 50.23
N ALA A 816 31.38 -32.93 51.34
CA ALA A 816 32.61 -32.68 52.09
C ALA A 816 33.83 -33.27 51.34
N PRO A 817 35.04 -32.73 51.58
CA PRO A 817 36.27 -33.33 51.07
C PRO A 817 36.38 -34.81 51.43
N GLU A 818 37.13 -35.56 50.63
CA GLU A 818 37.56 -36.91 50.97
C GLU A 818 38.92 -36.86 51.68
N ILE A 819 39.05 -37.56 52.81
CA ILE A 819 40.33 -37.76 53.50
C ILE A 819 40.80 -39.18 53.22
N THR A 820 41.98 -39.30 52.64
CA THR A 820 42.65 -40.59 52.43
C THR A 820 43.90 -40.71 53.29
N LEU A 821 44.09 -41.89 53.87
CA LEU A 821 45.30 -42.28 54.58
C LEU A 821 46.06 -43.29 53.73
N ASP A 822 47.31 -42.98 53.40
CA ASP A 822 48.25 -43.90 52.75
C ASP A 822 49.41 -44.21 53.71
N GLY A 823 49.92 -45.44 53.64
CA GLY A 823 51.03 -45.92 54.47
C GLY A 823 50.62 -46.80 55.66
N GLN A 824 51.56 -47.00 56.60
CA GLN A 824 51.41 -47.92 57.73
C GLN A 824 51.10 -47.18 59.03
N VAL A 825 49.97 -47.50 59.65
CA VAL A 825 49.56 -46.87 60.93
C VAL A 825 50.31 -47.40 62.15
N SER A 826 51.10 -48.47 61.99
CA SER A 826 51.99 -49.02 63.01
C SER A 826 53.43 -48.75 62.60
N PHE A 827 54.22 -48.19 63.50
CA PHE A 827 55.62 -47.81 63.27
C PHE A 827 56.43 -47.89 64.56
N TYR A 828 57.75 -47.88 64.45
CA TYR A 828 58.65 -47.89 65.60
C TYR A 828 59.02 -46.47 66.02
N GLN A 829 59.21 -46.22 67.32
CA GLN A 829 59.73 -44.92 67.82
C GLN A 829 61.10 -44.57 67.24
N THR A 830 61.85 -45.57 66.75
CA THR A 830 63.17 -45.42 66.14
C THR A 830 63.13 -45.16 64.64
N ASP A 831 61.94 -45.20 64.00
CA ASP A 831 61.77 -44.84 62.60
C ASP A 831 62.11 -43.36 62.37
N SER A 832 62.61 -43.03 61.18
CA SER A 832 63.01 -41.66 60.85
C SER A 832 61.83 -40.69 60.70
N ALA A 833 60.61 -41.19 60.49
CA ALA A 833 59.38 -40.42 60.35
C ALA A 833 58.16 -41.34 60.51
N ILE A 834 56.99 -40.77 60.80
CA ILE A 834 55.72 -41.51 60.80
C ILE A 834 55.39 -41.89 59.34
N PRO A 835 55.28 -43.19 58.98
CA PRO A 835 55.10 -43.61 57.58
C PRO A 835 53.63 -43.53 57.14
N VAL A 836 52.96 -42.43 57.49
CA VAL A 836 51.57 -42.13 57.16
C VAL A 836 51.50 -40.81 56.42
N LYS A 837 50.84 -40.81 55.26
CA LYS A 837 50.52 -39.60 54.50
C LYS A 837 49.02 -39.41 54.46
N ILE A 838 48.57 -38.23 54.87
CA ILE A 838 47.18 -37.83 54.75
C ILE A 838 47.02 -36.93 53.53
N THR A 839 46.03 -37.24 52.69
CA THR A 839 45.65 -36.38 51.56
C THR A 839 44.17 -36.05 51.68
N ALA A 840 43.85 -34.75 51.68
CA ALA A 840 42.48 -34.28 51.50
C ALA A 840 42.29 -33.85 50.04
N ALA A 841 41.19 -34.26 49.42
CA ALA A 841 40.83 -33.85 48.08
C ALA A 841 39.34 -33.48 48.03
N ASP A 842 39.03 -32.46 47.24
CA ASP A 842 37.65 -32.07 46.95
C ASP A 842 37.53 -31.83 45.43
N GLN A 843 36.42 -32.28 44.83
CA GLN A 843 36.26 -32.26 43.37
C GLN A 843 35.66 -30.95 42.82
N LEU A 844 35.05 -30.10 43.66
CA LEU A 844 34.27 -28.96 43.20
C LEU A 844 34.77 -27.63 43.76
N SER A 845 34.65 -27.40 45.06
CA SER A 845 35.05 -26.16 45.71
C SER A 845 36.54 -26.14 46.09
N GLY A 846 37.17 -27.31 46.18
CA GLY A 846 38.57 -27.46 46.54
C GLY A 846 38.79 -27.41 48.05
N VAL A 847 39.91 -27.94 48.52
CA VAL A 847 40.22 -27.99 49.95
C VAL A 847 40.71 -26.62 50.44
N LYS A 848 39.96 -26.04 51.37
CA LYS A 848 40.28 -24.76 52.02
C LYS A 848 41.23 -24.93 53.19
N SER A 849 41.03 -25.95 54.01
CA SER A 849 41.95 -26.24 55.12
C SER A 849 41.95 -27.70 55.55
N VAL A 850 43.10 -28.16 56.06
CA VAL A 850 43.24 -29.46 56.73
C VAL A 850 43.84 -29.22 58.10
N LYS A 851 43.17 -29.74 59.14
CA LYS A 851 43.59 -29.60 60.54
C LYS A 851 43.90 -30.97 61.12
N TYR A 852 45.04 -31.08 61.79
CA TYR A 852 45.50 -32.30 62.43
C TYR A 852 45.51 -32.12 63.96
N ILE A 853 44.93 -33.08 64.66
CA ILE A 853 44.98 -33.16 66.12
C ILE A 853 45.51 -34.55 66.49
N LEU A 854 46.69 -34.61 67.09
CA LEU A 854 47.32 -35.82 67.60
C LEU A 854 47.27 -35.81 69.14
N ASP A 855 46.53 -36.76 69.73
CA ASP A 855 46.31 -36.86 71.19
C ASP A 855 45.90 -35.55 71.87
N ASN A 856 44.93 -34.87 71.24
CA ASN A 856 44.40 -33.56 71.66
C ASN A 856 45.35 -32.36 71.44
N THR A 857 46.52 -32.57 70.84
CA THR A 857 47.46 -31.51 70.46
C THR A 857 47.30 -31.18 68.98
N VAL A 858 47.16 -29.89 68.64
CA VAL A 858 47.13 -29.44 67.24
C VAL A 858 48.54 -29.50 66.66
N ILE A 859 48.69 -30.13 65.50
CA ILE A 859 49.96 -30.21 64.77
C ILE A 859 49.80 -29.59 63.37
N SER A 860 50.88 -29.04 62.81
CA SER A 860 50.86 -28.44 61.47
C SER A 860 50.90 -29.50 60.36
N ASP A 861 51.59 -30.60 60.59
CA ASP A 861 51.72 -31.74 59.67
C ASP A 861 52.14 -32.97 60.50
N LEU A 862 51.67 -34.16 60.09
CA LEU A 862 52.08 -35.42 60.70
C LEU A 862 53.56 -35.73 60.43
N GLN A 863 54.10 -35.28 59.29
CA GLN A 863 55.51 -35.46 58.93
C GLN A 863 56.46 -34.59 59.76
N ALA A 864 55.94 -33.60 60.49
CA ALA A 864 56.72 -32.77 61.41
C ALA A 864 56.85 -33.39 62.82
N VAL A 865 56.13 -34.48 63.10
CA VAL A 865 56.17 -35.18 64.38
C VAL A 865 57.24 -36.26 64.32
N SER A 866 58.21 -36.20 65.24
CA SER A 866 59.19 -37.28 65.42
C SER A 866 58.48 -38.49 66.04
N PRO A 867 58.65 -39.72 65.50
CA PRO A 867 58.12 -40.93 66.12
C PRO A 867 58.53 -41.10 67.59
N LEU A 868 59.74 -40.65 67.94
CA LEU A 868 60.28 -40.68 69.30
C LEU A 868 59.48 -39.80 70.29
N ASP A 869 58.79 -38.76 69.82
CA ASP A 869 57.99 -37.88 70.67
C ASP A 869 56.64 -38.53 71.09
N LEU A 870 56.31 -39.69 70.51
CA LEU A 870 55.11 -40.48 70.81
C LEU A 870 55.49 -41.67 71.70
N THR A 871 54.96 -41.72 72.92
CA THR A 871 55.17 -42.85 73.84
C THR A 871 54.67 -44.16 73.22
N ALA A 872 55.39 -45.27 73.33
CA ALA A 872 54.90 -46.55 72.80
C ALA A 872 53.44 -46.86 73.24
N GLY A 873 52.58 -47.19 72.29
CA GLY A 873 51.13 -47.31 72.49
C GLY A 873 50.29 -46.75 71.34
N LYS A 874 48.98 -46.62 71.61
CA LYS A 874 47.99 -46.12 70.63
C LYS A 874 47.79 -44.62 70.77
N HIS A 875 47.92 -43.90 69.66
CA HIS A 875 47.71 -42.46 69.55
C HIS A 875 46.55 -42.17 68.61
N LYS A 876 45.72 -41.18 68.94
CA LYS A 876 44.57 -40.79 68.11
C LYS A 876 44.93 -39.59 67.25
N LEU A 877 44.96 -39.81 65.94
CA LEU A 877 45.05 -38.75 64.94
C LEU A 877 43.65 -38.41 64.44
N ARG A 878 43.17 -37.22 64.76
CA ARG A 878 41.93 -36.66 64.19
C ARG A 878 42.28 -35.68 63.09
N VAL A 879 41.78 -35.94 61.89
CA VAL A 879 41.97 -35.07 60.72
C VAL A 879 40.64 -34.44 60.39
N THR A 880 40.58 -33.12 60.28
CA THR A 880 39.39 -32.40 59.81
C THR A 880 39.73 -31.63 58.55
N ALA A 881 39.02 -31.90 57.46
CA ALA A 881 39.13 -31.15 56.21
C ALA A 881 37.89 -30.27 56.04
N GLU A 882 38.10 -29.05 55.56
CA GLU A 882 37.06 -28.08 55.17
C GLU A 882 37.32 -27.66 53.72
N ASP A 883 36.28 -27.59 52.90
CA ASP A 883 36.35 -27.10 51.52
C ASP A 883 36.02 -25.58 51.43
N GLU A 884 36.02 -25.01 50.22
CA GLU A 884 35.66 -23.60 49.99
C GLU A 884 34.15 -23.33 50.09
N ALA A 885 33.30 -24.36 50.03
CA ALA A 885 31.86 -24.26 50.32
C ALA A 885 31.54 -24.25 51.83
N GLY A 886 32.50 -24.66 52.67
CA GLY A 886 32.37 -24.84 54.10
C GLY A 886 31.75 -26.19 54.49
N ASN A 887 31.79 -27.21 53.62
CA ASN A 887 31.53 -28.59 53.99
C ASN A 887 32.74 -29.11 54.77
N THR A 888 32.49 -29.91 55.79
CA THR A 888 33.53 -30.42 56.69
C THR A 888 33.39 -31.91 56.89
N ILE A 889 34.50 -32.62 56.88
CA ILE A 889 34.58 -34.02 57.32
C ILE A 889 35.64 -34.15 58.42
N THR A 890 35.41 -35.05 59.37
CA THR A 890 36.37 -35.38 60.41
C THR A 890 36.55 -36.89 60.47
N GLU A 891 37.76 -37.35 60.17
CA GLU A 891 38.15 -38.75 60.31
C GLU A 891 39.08 -38.93 61.51
N THR A 892 39.00 -40.09 62.16
CA THR A 892 39.88 -40.44 63.29
C THR A 892 40.60 -41.74 63.00
N TYR A 893 41.92 -41.65 62.92
CA TYR A 893 42.82 -42.78 62.76
C TYR A 893 43.50 -43.10 64.08
N THR A 894 43.76 -44.38 64.32
CA THR A 894 44.58 -44.84 65.46
C THR A 894 45.95 -45.20 64.93
N LEU A 895 46.96 -44.43 65.34
CA LEU A 895 48.36 -44.71 65.11
C LEU A 895 48.89 -45.58 66.25
N GLU A 896 49.81 -46.50 65.96
CA GLU A 896 50.44 -47.37 66.96
C GLU A 896 51.95 -47.17 66.90
N SER A 897 52.48 -46.47 67.91
CA SER A 897 53.92 -46.34 68.12
C SER A 897 54.41 -47.56 68.90
N LYS A 898 55.48 -48.20 68.42
CA LYS A 898 56.03 -49.43 69.01
C LYS A 898 57.47 -49.25 69.41
N ILE A 899 57.86 -50.05 70.39
CA ILE A 899 59.25 -50.33 70.73
C ILE A 899 59.31 -51.75 71.25
N ASP A 900 60.33 -52.48 70.84
CA ASP A 900 60.60 -53.82 71.31
C ASP A 900 62.08 -53.94 71.70
N ILE A 901 62.45 -55.12 72.22
CA ILE A 901 63.81 -55.39 72.68
C ILE A 901 64.82 -55.25 71.54
N ASP A 902 64.43 -55.58 70.31
CA ASP A 902 65.32 -55.57 69.14
C ASP A 902 65.64 -54.16 68.67
N HIS A 903 64.83 -53.15 69.04
CA HIS A 903 65.03 -51.74 68.66
C HIS A 903 65.50 -50.83 69.83
N LEU A 904 65.71 -51.37 71.04
CA LEU A 904 66.17 -50.58 72.19
C LEU A 904 67.58 -50.00 72.00
N ASP A 905 68.46 -50.67 71.27
CA ASP A 905 69.82 -50.18 70.98
C ASP A 905 69.80 -49.03 69.97
N GLU A 906 68.90 -49.09 69.00
CA GLU A 906 68.62 -47.98 68.07
C GLU A 906 68.15 -46.72 68.80
N LEU A 907 67.30 -46.88 69.83
CA LEU A 907 66.88 -45.77 70.69
C LEU A 907 68.09 -45.10 71.36
N ILE A 908 69.02 -45.89 71.92
CA ILE A 908 70.27 -45.35 72.50
C ILE A 908 71.11 -44.63 71.44
N ASP A 909 71.22 -45.17 70.23
CA ASP A 909 71.92 -44.52 69.12
C ASP A 909 71.29 -43.18 68.73
N ILE A 910 69.97 -43.07 68.73
CA ILE A 910 69.25 -41.80 68.50
C ILE A 910 69.60 -40.80 69.61
N GLY A 911 69.56 -41.21 70.87
CA GLY A 911 69.95 -40.36 72.00
C GLY A 911 71.41 -39.87 71.89
N VAL A 912 72.34 -40.72 71.43
CA VAL A 912 73.73 -40.32 71.18
C VAL A 912 73.81 -39.28 70.08
N LYS A 913 73.12 -39.48 68.96
CA LYS A 913 73.09 -38.54 67.82
C LYS A 913 72.49 -37.19 68.22
N GLN A 914 71.48 -37.19 69.09
CA GLN A 914 70.83 -35.99 69.61
C GLN A 914 71.58 -35.34 70.79
N GLY A 915 72.73 -35.89 71.21
CA GLY A 915 73.52 -35.33 72.32
C GLY A 915 72.87 -35.51 73.70
N LYS A 916 71.98 -36.49 73.86
CA LYS A 916 71.25 -36.78 75.11
C LYS A 916 72.10 -37.45 76.19
N PHE A 917 73.38 -37.71 75.92
CA PHE A 917 74.33 -38.32 76.85
C PHE A 917 75.51 -37.36 77.09
N GLU A 918 75.83 -37.09 78.35
CA GLU A 918 76.99 -36.26 78.72
C GLU A 918 78.33 -36.97 78.45
N ASN A 919 78.33 -38.30 78.45
CA ASN A 919 79.53 -39.13 78.22
C ASN A 919 79.23 -40.32 77.30
N LYS A 920 79.97 -40.43 76.20
CA LYS A 920 79.85 -41.54 75.22
C LYS A 920 80.10 -42.93 75.82
N GLY A 921 80.84 -43.03 76.92
CA GLY A 921 81.08 -44.30 77.63
C GLY A 921 79.82 -44.87 78.27
N ILE A 922 78.86 -44.02 78.64
CA ILE A 922 77.61 -44.44 79.29
C ILE A 922 76.65 -45.01 78.26
N ALA A 923 76.50 -44.36 77.10
CA ALA A 923 75.74 -44.93 75.99
C ALA A 923 76.28 -46.31 75.56
N LYS A 924 77.61 -46.48 75.47
CA LYS A 924 78.24 -47.79 75.19
C LYS A 924 77.93 -48.85 76.26
N SER A 925 77.84 -48.46 77.53
CA SER A 925 77.45 -49.35 78.63
C SER A 925 76.01 -49.84 78.45
N LEU A 926 75.08 -48.92 78.22
CA LEU A 926 73.68 -49.24 77.99
C LEU A 926 73.48 -50.11 76.74
N GLN A 927 74.19 -49.81 75.64
CA GLN A 927 74.20 -50.65 74.44
C GLN A 927 74.68 -52.07 74.71
N ALA A 928 75.76 -52.25 75.49
CA ALA A 928 76.25 -53.58 75.84
C ALA A 928 75.23 -54.36 76.70
N GLN A 929 74.49 -53.67 77.57
CA GLN A 929 73.42 -54.27 78.37
C GLN A 929 72.22 -54.65 77.52
N ILE A 930 71.79 -53.79 76.59
CA ILE A 930 70.72 -54.06 75.64
C ILE A 930 71.09 -55.25 74.73
N ALA A 931 72.32 -55.29 74.18
CA ALA A 931 72.80 -56.44 73.41
C ALA A 931 72.77 -57.75 74.24
N SER A 932 73.03 -57.65 75.56
CA SER A 932 72.92 -58.78 76.48
C SER A 932 71.47 -59.22 76.74
N ILE A 933 70.51 -58.30 76.64
CA ILE A 933 69.06 -58.56 76.73
C ILE A 933 68.57 -59.21 75.44
N GLN A 934 68.91 -58.65 74.27
CA GLN A 934 68.58 -59.18 72.94
C GLN A 934 69.07 -60.62 72.73
N GLN A 935 70.22 -60.99 73.31
CA GLN A 935 70.77 -62.36 73.23
C GLN A 935 70.12 -63.36 74.21
N ALA A 936 69.32 -62.90 75.18
CA ALA A 936 68.75 -63.77 76.20
C ALA A 936 67.54 -64.54 75.64
N LYS A 937 67.53 -65.87 75.80
CA LYS A 937 66.48 -66.75 75.23
C LYS A 937 65.32 -67.08 76.18
N LYS A 938 65.44 -66.78 77.47
CA LYS A 938 64.44 -67.13 78.49
C LYS A 938 63.77 -65.85 78.99
N GLN A 939 62.44 -65.80 78.94
CA GLN A 939 61.64 -64.63 79.34
C GLN A 939 62.02 -64.08 80.73
N LYS A 940 62.15 -64.97 81.73
CA LYS A 940 62.56 -64.57 83.08
C LYS A 940 63.95 -63.92 83.15
N VAL A 941 64.87 -64.29 82.25
CA VAL A 941 66.21 -63.68 82.16
C VAL A 941 66.13 -62.33 81.47
N ILE A 942 65.30 -62.20 80.44
CA ILE A 942 65.01 -60.95 79.75
C ILE A 942 64.42 -59.93 80.75
N GLU A 943 63.37 -60.29 81.48
CA GLU A 943 62.73 -59.45 82.51
C GLU A 943 63.72 -58.99 83.60
N GLN A 944 64.57 -59.89 84.10
CA GLN A 944 65.59 -59.56 85.10
C GLN A 944 66.60 -58.54 84.59
N LYS A 945 67.06 -58.71 83.34
CA LYS A 945 68.03 -57.81 82.71
C LYS A 945 67.40 -56.48 82.31
N LEU A 946 66.16 -56.46 81.81
CA LEU A 946 65.41 -55.23 81.59
C LEU A 946 65.25 -54.46 82.90
N LYS A 947 64.85 -55.10 84.00
CA LYS A 947 64.75 -54.41 85.31
C LYS A 947 66.08 -53.84 85.81
N ALA A 948 67.19 -54.54 85.53
CA ALA A 948 68.53 -54.05 85.84
C ALA A 948 68.88 -52.82 85.00
N LEU A 949 68.65 -52.87 83.68
CA LEU A 949 68.84 -51.74 82.77
C LEU A 949 67.98 -50.54 83.19
N GLU A 950 66.72 -50.77 83.60
CA GLU A 950 65.79 -49.74 84.04
C GLU A 950 66.31 -49.02 85.28
N THR A 951 66.81 -49.81 86.24
CA THR A 951 67.40 -49.31 87.49
C THR A 951 68.62 -48.45 87.19
N GLU A 952 69.44 -48.85 86.23
CA GLU A 952 70.61 -48.10 85.79
C GLU A 952 70.21 -46.78 85.10
N VAL A 953 69.27 -46.82 84.15
CA VAL A 953 68.76 -45.61 83.48
C VAL A 953 68.11 -44.64 84.49
N ARG A 954 67.33 -45.14 85.46
CA ARG A 954 66.77 -44.34 86.56
C ARG A 954 67.85 -43.68 87.43
N THR A 955 68.96 -44.36 87.64
CA THR A 955 70.10 -43.84 88.42
C THR A 955 70.87 -42.77 87.65
N LEU A 956 71.02 -42.95 86.33
CA LEU A 956 71.80 -42.06 85.46
C LEU A 956 71.01 -40.82 84.98
N LYS A 957 69.68 -40.84 85.12
CA LYS A 957 68.78 -39.72 84.82
C LYS A 957 69.22 -38.44 85.52
N LYS A 958 69.36 -37.33 84.77
CA LYS A 958 69.86 -36.02 85.23
C LYS A 958 71.32 -35.97 85.69
N ILE A 959 72.04 -37.08 85.70
CA ILE A 959 73.47 -37.10 86.03
C ILE A 959 74.29 -37.21 84.75
N PHE A 960 73.89 -38.10 83.84
CA PHE A 960 74.63 -38.36 82.61
C PHE A 960 73.75 -38.62 81.38
N ILE A 961 72.44 -38.74 81.58
CA ILE A 961 71.43 -38.84 80.53
C ILE A 961 70.46 -37.69 80.73
N ASP A 962 70.11 -37.02 79.63
CA ASP A 962 69.05 -36.02 79.59
C ASP A 962 67.78 -36.55 80.27
N LYS A 963 67.14 -35.69 81.06
CA LYS A 963 66.05 -36.10 81.95
C LYS A 963 64.87 -36.68 81.16
N GLU A 964 64.48 -35.98 80.10
CA GLU A 964 63.32 -36.33 79.26
C GLU A 964 63.60 -37.59 78.47
N PHE A 965 64.80 -37.69 77.90
CA PHE A 965 65.22 -38.89 77.17
C PHE A 965 65.32 -40.15 78.05
N ALA A 966 65.83 -40.02 79.29
CA ALA A 966 65.81 -41.12 80.25
C ALA A 966 64.39 -41.54 80.65
N GLU A 967 63.43 -40.61 80.69
CA GLU A 967 62.01 -40.91 80.93
C GLU A 967 61.40 -41.71 79.76
N ILE A 968 61.76 -41.39 78.52
CA ILE A 968 61.35 -42.15 77.32
C ILE A 968 61.84 -43.60 77.43
N ILE A 969 63.15 -43.82 77.63
CA ILE A 969 63.73 -45.17 77.75
C ILE A 969 63.02 -46.00 78.84
N ILE A 970 62.72 -45.38 79.98
CA ILE A 970 62.02 -46.06 81.08
C ILE A 970 60.59 -46.44 80.67
N GLN A 971 59.83 -45.52 80.07
CA GLN A 971 58.46 -45.77 79.62
C GLN A 971 58.39 -46.85 78.54
N ASP A 972 59.36 -46.85 77.63
CA ASP A 972 59.48 -47.84 76.56
C ASP A 972 59.78 -49.23 77.13
N MET A 973 60.61 -49.31 78.16
CA MET A 973 60.86 -50.56 78.88
C MET A 973 59.65 -51.06 79.66
N ASP A 974 58.87 -50.15 80.28
CA ASP A 974 57.60 -50.49 80.92
C ASP A 974 56.58 -51.02 79.88
N TYR A 975 56.54 -50.43 78.68
CA TYR A 975 55.71 -50.89 77.57
C TYR A 975 56.12 -52.30 77.09
N ILE A 976 57.42 -52.54 76.90
CA ILE A 976 57.97 -53.85 76.50
C ILE A 976 57.66 -54.94 77.53
N GLN A 977 57.67 -54.60 78.82
CA GLN A 977 57.32 -55.53 79.90
C GLN A 977 55.81 -55.78 80.04
N GLY A 978 54.97 -54.85 79.54
CA GLY A 978 53.51 -54.95 79.56
C GLY A 978 52.89 -55.63 78.34
N GLN A 979 53.69 -55.85 77.29
CA GLN A 979 53.38 -56.69 76.11
C GLN A 979 53.54 -58.18 76.47
#